data_AF-A0A9X2D1J4-F1
#
_entry.id   AF-A0A9X2D1J4-F1
#
_cell.length_a   1.000
_cell.length_b   1.000
_cell.length_c   1.000
_cell.angle_alpha   90.00
_cell.angle_beta   90.00
_cell.angle_gamma   90.00
#
_symmetry.space_group_name_H-M   'P 1'
#
loop_
_entity.id
_entity.type
_entity.pdbx_description
1 polymer ?
#
loop_
_entity_poly.entity_id
_entity_poly.type
_entity_poly.pdbx_seq_one_letter_code
_entity_poly.pdbx_strand_id
1 'polypeptide(L)'
;MVAPLTTREAQAQAIYMSELAKIALAEAARKGDTLSFDPQGRVLIDITPSVEQINAIMAKIKEKIELPDEIKTLDQAVGKKVTPTTTVSLDINTTPELKRIFDTKLKNALVKIEAGNPRSPQNATAIMEQLGTKPKSSLIALQQEYHFHLALVNRVYEKIAPNLPKAKMEAAHQAAMAEVNQLVMDAYAKALKGAMKNGTLDMAKLNKSLDKARKEILPEAHSIMMKQIVRHTGVILTQEQLKGVTNPDGAKETIKHVAEGTTATPNDVLHLDSELGLATLIAGSENTAHDRLEGKQFAHRQLITHSLKADGSIEANKNPRIQIRTPSPVLKKGLADDNAYINDVATKLVAVKEEYHLTQHLSGDGRKPKAFVYNSYTAINDTLGDINGNLQTQSADHILRGAHRYNVRQLRDNGADPVFCFVQNISVNGFGDTLGYGTGNPLREESTLMTEMALLHTLYDTSTGEEQEKIAKVFDKYKEYLRNPQRPSYFSNSPAGQQAKTMIAELKAEWKNKETPEVASVQDKVINGLKNLMAHNLHFDHEYSKLFQALSVYSEEASIGGCKSGNERAQAINGRIAILDSLSAGKDSPEMREIIEALSALATGGDTVLQSAQALKNAVDAEYNRIGLQSAASIVSLVDQGASAKVEAKNGSVWWWTSRNYAEEQNSAMDNLHQSKAGSMQAHKSLTTMMAEAWDFLPINWWERLKSGPLGTVGGVIAIIIAPIAVVVLSYHAFDNAARTSKTLEIIAMRNESNPDRPKTMNGSYGVMSKLSEGKEHAPRARVAQDEDAHALSQERSAPPGLGIATSLQTTGPGGLFATKVNADTKTQTVNEEVGSDHTPL
;
A
#
# COMPACT_ATOMS: atom_id res chain seq x y z
N MET A 1 -20.13 -4.02 19.02
CA MET A 1 -20.49 -5.43 18.81
C MET A 1 -20.42 -5.72 17.33
N VAL A 2 -19.55 -6.65 16.93
CA VAL A 2 -19.40 -7.03 15.51
C VAL A 2 -20.65 -7.75 15.01
N ALA A 3 -21.08 -7.48 13.78
CA ALA A 3 -22.27 -8.11 13.19
C ALA A 3 -22.08 -9.64 13.03
N PRO A 4 -23.10 -10.47 13.29
CA PRO A 4 -22.98 -11.94 13.21
C PRO A 4 -22.55 -12.48 11.84
N LEU A 5 -22.82 -11.76 10.75
CA LEU A 5 -22.36 -12.11 9.40
C LEU A 5 -20.84 -12.01 9.30
N THR A 6 -20.27 -10.86 9.67
CA THR A 6 -18.82 -10.58 9.66
C THR A 6 -18.02 -11.65 10.40
N THR A 7 -18.54 -12.15 11.53
CA THR A 7 -17.90 -13.22 12.30
C THR A 7 -17.90 -14.58 11.58
N ARG A 8 -18.99 -14.95 10.88
CA ARG A 8 -19.05 -16.18 10.07
C ARG A 8 -18.15 -16.09 8.85
N GLU A 9 -18.16 -14.95 8.17
CA GLU A 9 -17.29 -14.70 7.02
C GLU A 9 -15.82 -14.76 7.42
N ALA A 10 -15.42 -14.18 8.55
CA ALA A 10 -14.04 -14.27 9.07
C ALA A 10 -13.61 -15.72 9.39
N GLN A 11 -14.53 -16.58 9.83
CA GLN A 11 -14.26 -18.01 9.99
C GLN A 11 -14.08 -18.72 8.64
N ALA A 12 -14.91 -18.40 7.65
CA ALA A 12 -14.82 -18.97 6.29
C ALA A 12 -13.57 -18.49 5.54
N GLN A 13 -13.22 -17.20 5.67
CA GLN A 13 -11.99 -16.58 5.17
C GLN A 13 -10.75 -17.28 5.75
N ALA A 14 -10.71 -17.53 7.06
CA ALA A 14 -9.62 -18.26 7.71
C ALA A 14 -9.46 -19.71 7.19
N ILE A 15 -10.57 -20.42 6.97
CA ILE A 15 -10.54 -21.77 6.36
C ILE A 15 -10.01 -21.68 4.91
N TYR A 16 -10.55 -20.78 4.09
CA TYR A 16 -10.11 -20.56 2.72
C TYR A 16 -8.60 -20.25 2.62
N MET A 17 -8.12 -19.30 3.42
CA MET A 17 -6.70 -18.92 3.49
C MET A 17 -5.82 -20.09 3.96
N SER A 18 -6.27 -20.90 4.93
CA SER A 18 -5.53 -22.07 5.40
C SER A 18 -5.42 -23.17 4.34
N GLU A 19 -6.44 -23.35 3.50
CA GLU A 19 -6.41 -24.33 2.41
C GLU A 19 -5.57 -23.84 1.22
N LEU A 20 -5.63 -22.55 0.88
CA LEU A 20 -4.68 -21.94 -0.07
C LEU A 20 -3.23 -22.11 0.37
N ALA A 21 -2.92 -21.85 1.64
CA ALA A 21 -1.58 -22.02 2.19
C ALA A 21 -1.06 -23.47 2.04
N LYS A 22 -1.91 -24.47 2.29
CA LYS A 22 -1.58 -25.89 2.10
C LYS A 22 -1.31 -26.25 0.63
N ILE A 23 -2.14 -25.76 -0.30
CA ILE A 23 -1.96 -26.00 -1.74
C ILE A 23 -0.65 -25.34 -2.22
N ALA A 24 -0.37 -24.12 -1.77
CA ALA A 24 0.87 -23.42 -2.09
C ALA A 24 2.12 -24.11 -1.53
N LEU A 25 2.06 -24.59 -0.28
CA LEU A 25 3.15 -25.33 0.34
C LEU A 25 3.47 -26.63 -0.43
N ALA A 26 2.44 -27.36 -0.86
CA ALA A 26 2.60 -28.57 -1.67
C ALA A 26 3.25 -28.27 -3.04
N GLU A 27 2.81 -27.22 -3.74
CA GLU A 27 3.40 -26.81 -5.03
C GLU A 27 4.81 -26.24 -4.88
N ALA A 28 5.11 -25.55 -3.76
CA ALA A 28 6.46 -25.09 -3.44
C ALA A 28 7.42 -26.28 -3.24
N ALA A 29 7.05 -27.26 -2.42
CA ALA A 29 7.84 -28.48 -2.23
C ALA A 29 8.08 -29.20 -3.57
N ARG A 30 7.05 -29.26 -4.44
CA ARG A 30 7.14 -29.87 -5.77
C ARG A 30 8.04 -29.11 -6.76
N LYS A 31 8.26 -27.80 -6.55
CA LYS A 31 9.20 -26.96 -7.33
C LYS A 31 10.65 -27.04 -6.84
N GLY A 32 10.87 -27.28 -5.53
CA GLY A 32 12.20 -27.50 -4.95
C GLY A 32 13.23 -26.43 -5.30
N ASP A 33 14.40 -26.83 -5.80
CA ASP A 33 15.51 -25.92 -6.12
C ASP A 33 15.19 -24.89 -7.22
N THR A 34 14.10 -25.04 -7.99
CA THR A 34 13.66 -24.04 -8.98
C THR A 34 13.01 -22.80 -8.37
N LEU A 35 12.65 -22.85 -7.08
CA LEU A 35 12.03 -21.73 -6.37
C LEU A 35 12.91 -20.48 -6.36
N SER A 36 12.29 -19.33 -6.64
CA SER A 36 12.92 -18.02 -6.49
C SER A 36 12.70 -17.49 -5.08
N PHE A 37 13.76 -17.37 -4.29
CA PHE A 37 13.69 -17.00 -2.88
C PHE A 37 13.94 -15.52 -2.64
N ASP A 38 13.14 -14.93 -1.77
CA ASP A 38 13.33 -13.58 -1.27
C ASP A 38 14.36 -13.52 -0.11
N PRO A 39 15.16 -12.44 0.02
CA PRO A 39 16.03 -12.21 1.18
C PRO A 39 15.36 -12.41 2.54
N GLN A 40 14.07 -12.13 2.70
CA GLN A 40 13.31 -12.38 3.93
C GLN A 40 13.17 -13.87 4.30
N GLY A 41 13.50 -14.79 3.40
CA GLY A 41 13.16 -16.21 3.54
C GLY A 41 11.71 -16.47 3.12
N ARG A 42 11.29 -15.92 1.98
CA ARG A 42 9.94 -16.12 1.42
C ARG A 42 10.00 -16.67 0.00
N VAL A 43 8.91 -17.28 -0.45
CA VAL A 43 8.68 -17.64 -1.86
C VAL A 43 7.26 -17.26 -2.28
N LEU A 44 7.11 -16.86 -3.55
CA LEU A 44 5.81 -16.55 -4.15
C LEU A 44 5.34 -17.73 -5.02
N ILE A 45 4.11 -18.19 -4.78
CA ILE A 45 3.49 -19.28 -5.53
C ILE A 45 2.10 -18.84 -5.99
N ASP A 46 1.88 -18.76 -7.31
CA ASP A 46 0.56 -18.49 -7.89
C ASP A 46 -0.32 -19.75 -7.86
N ILE A 47 -1.47 -19.66 -7.19
CA ILE A 47 -2.42 -20.77 -7.00
C ILE A 47 -3.70 -20.47 -7.76
N THR A 48 -4.04 -21.33 -8.72
CA THR A 48 -5.33 -21.35 -9.41
C THR A 48 -6.04 -22.64 -9.02
N PRO A 49 -6.92 -22.64 -7.99
CA PRO A 49 -7.55 -23.87 -7.51
C PRO A 49 -8.45 -24.50 -8.57
N SER A 50 -8.46 -25.84 -8.65
CA SER A 50 -9.40 -26.56 -9.50
C SER A 50 -10.83 -26.50 -8.93
N VAL A 51 -11.84 -26.84 -9.75
CA VAL A 51 -13.25 -26.88 -9.30
C VAL A 51 -13.44 -27.85 -8.14
N GLU A 52 -12.71 -28.98 -8.15
CA GLU A 52 -12.69 -29.98 -7.08
C GLU A 52 -12.07 -29.41 -5.79
N GLN A 53 -11.01 -28.59 -5.90
CA GLN A 53 -10.40 -27.93 -4.76
C GLN A 53 -11.32 -26.85 -4.16
N ILE A 54 -11.98 -26.03 -5.00
CA ILE A 54 -12.99 -25.06 -4.55
C ILE A 54 -14.16 -25.77 -3.84
N ASN A 55 -14.65 -26.88 -4.39
CA ASN A 55 -15.70 -27.68 -3.77
C ASN A 55 -15.25 -28.30 -2.44
N ALA A 56 -14.00 -28.78 -2.34
CA ALA A 56 -13.45 -29.31 -1.09
C ALA A 56 -13.28 -28.23 -0.01
N ILE A 57 -12.89 -27.01 -0.38
CA ILE A 57 -12.86 -25.85 0.54
C ILE A 57 -14.27 -25.52 1.01
N MET A 58 -15.24 -25.42 0.09
CA MET A 58 -16.64 -25.14 0.41
C MET A 58 -17.26 -26.20 1.33
N ALA A 59 -16.89 -27.47 1.17
CA ALA A 59 -17.28 -28.55 2.07
C ALA A 59 -16.70 -28.37 3.49
N LYS A 60 -15.40 -28.08 3.61
CA LYS A 60 -14.73 -27.80 4.90
C LYS A 60 -15.28 -26.58 5.64
N ILE A 61 -15.75 -25.58 4.88
CA ILE A 61 -16.46 -24.41 5.43
C ILE A 61 -17.81 -24.87 6.03
N LYS A 62 -18.62 -25.63 5.27
CA LYS A 62 -19.94 -26.15 5.71
C LYS A 62 -19.85 -27.19 6.84
N GLU A 63 -18.73 -27.90 6.96
CA GLU A 63 -18.44 -28.80 8.07
C GLU A 63 -18.25 -28.05 9.41
N LYS A 64 -17.71 -26.83 9.36
CA LYS A 64 -17.28 -26.05 10.54
C LYS A 64 -18.15 -24.85 10.88
N ILE A 65 -18.95 -24.37 9.93
CA ILE A 65 -19.72 -23.13 10.03
C ILE A 65 -21.13 -23.38 9.50
N GLU A 66 -22.13 -23.07 10.32
CA GLU A 66 -23.53 -23.06 9.90
C GLU A 66 -23.77 -21.89 8.93
N LEU A 67 -23.84 -22.22 7.64
CA LEU A 67 -24.13 -21.27 6.57
C LEU A 67 -25.63 -21.30 6.23
N PRO A 68 -26.29 -20.13 6.09
CA PRO A 68 -27.65 -20.04 5.56
C PRO A 68 -27.81 -20.64 4.15
N ASP A 69 -29.01 -21.12 3.83
CA ASP A 69 -29.33 -21.79 2.55
C ASP A 69 -29.08 -20.93 1.31
N GLU A 70 -29.11 -19.61 1.42
CA GLU A 70 -28.76 -18.66 0.37
C GLU A 70 -27.26 -18.64 0.02
N ILE A 71 -26.37 -19.12 0.90
CA ILE A 71 -24.92 -19.17 0.69
C ILE A 71 -24.54 -20.47 -0.05
N LYS A 72 -24.43 -20.34 -1.38
CA LYS A 72 -24.26 -21.46 -2.32
C LYS A 72 -22.89 -21.49 -3.00
N THR A 73 -22.14 -20.39 -2.95
CA THR A 73 -20.83 -20.22 -3.57
C THR A 73 -19.76 -19.83 -2.55
N LEU A 74 -18.49 -20.05 -2.90
CA LEU A 74 -17.37 -19.65 -2.05
C LEU A 74 -17.36 -18.14 -1.81
N ASP A 75 -17.57 -17.33 -2.86
CA ASP A 75 -17.62 -15.87 -2.80
C ASP A 75 -18.60 -15.35 -1.73
N GLN A 76 -19.82 -15.91 -1.70
CA GLN A 76 -20.84 -15.58 -0.71
C GLN A 76 -20.46 -16.02 0.71
N ALA A 77 -19.68 -17.10 0.85
CA ALA A 77 -19.27 -17.61 2.15
C ALA A 77 -18.11 -16.83 2.77
N VAL A 78 -17.23 -16.27 1.93
CA VAL A 78 -16.05 -15.49 2.37
C VAL A 78 -16.26 -13.96 2.31
N GLY A 79 -17.46 -13.48 1.99
CA GLY A 79 -17.78 -12.05 1.97
C GLY A 79 -17.14 -11.22 0.86
N LYS A 80 -16.46 -11.85 -0.11
CA LYS A 80 -15.82 -11.18 -1.25
C LYS A 80 -15.86 -12.04 -2.50
N LYS A 81 -15.84 -11.39 -3.65
CA LYS A 81 -15.53 -12.04 -4.93
C LYS A 81 -14.15 -12.70 -4.85
N VAL A 82 -14.04 -14.00 -5.11
CA VAL A 82 -12.74 -14.68 -5.16
C VAL A 82 -12.10 -14.49 -6.54
N THR A 83 -10.80 -14.21 -6.58
CA THR A 83 -10.07 -14.13 -7.85
C THR A 83 -9.67 -15.51 -8.35
N PRO A 84 -9.60 -15.77 -9.67
CA PRO A 84 -9.24 -17.09 -10.20
C PRO A 84 -7.85 -17.57 -9.77
N THR A 85 -6.93 -16.64 -9.51
CA THR A 85 -5.55 -16.92 -9.11
C THR A 85 -5.18 -16.07 -7.91
N THR A 86 -4.77 -16.72 -6.81
CA THR A 86 -4.20 -16.04 -5.63
C THR A 86 -2.69 -16.26 -5.60
N THR A 87 -1.92 -15.18 -5.53
CA THR A 87 -0.46 -15.24 -5.34
C THR A 87 -0.15 -15.41 -3.85
N VAL A 88 0.38 -16.56 -3.45
CA VAL A 88 0.67 -16.87 -2.03
C VAL A 88 2.14 -16.57 -1.72
N SER A 89 2.37 -15.61 -0.83
CA SER A 89 3.65 -15.26 -0.21
C SER A 89 3.86 -16.14 1.02
N LEU A 90 4.51 -17.29 0.81
CA LEU A 90 4.86 -18.25 1.84
C LEU A 90 6.10 -17.78 2.61
N ASP A 91 6.00 -17.80 3.93
CA ASP A 91 7.14 -17.75 4.85
C ASP A 91 7.74 -19.16 4.98
N ILE A 92 9.05 -19.32 4.70
CA ILE A 92 9.69 -20.64 4.74
C ILE A 92 10.22 -21.01 6.13
N ASN A 93 10.21 -20.09 7.10
CA ASN A 93 10.77 -20.36 8.43
C ASN A 93 9.99 -21.44 9.18
N THR A 94 8.70 -21.64 8.87
CA THR A 94 7.84 -22.74 9.34
C THR A 94 8.02 -24.05 8.55
N THR A 95 8.82 -24.08 7.48
CA THR A 95 8.96 -25.24 6.58
C THR A 95 10.43 -25.65 6.46
N PRO A 96 10.90 -26.64 7.27
CA PRO A 96 12.32 -27.01 7.34
C PRO A 96 12.95 -27.40 6.00
N GLU A 97 12.20 -28.01 5.08
CA GLU A 97 12.71 -28.38 3.75
C GLU A 97 12.98 -27.15 2.87
N LEU A 98 12.01 -26.24 2.74
CA LEU A 98 12.18 -25.01 1.95
C LEU A 98 13.27 -24.11 2.57
N LYS A 99 13.34 -24.05 3.91
CA LYS A 99 14.43 -23.37 4.62
C LYS A 99 15.80 -23.98 4.29
N ARG A 100 15.94 -25.31 4.27
CA ARG A 100 17.19 -26.00 3.89
C ARG A 100 17.63 -25.65 2.47
N ILE A 101 16.69 -25.54 1.52
CA ILE A 101 16.97 -25.12 0.13
C ILE A 101 17.49 -23.68 0.10
N PHE A 102 16.79 -22.75 0.77
CA PHE A 102 17.22 -21.35 0.90
C PHE A 102 18.60 -21.20 1.55
N ASP A 103 18.80 -21.84 2.70
CA ASP A 103 20.07 -21.85 3.44
C ASP A 103 21.22 -22.33 2.53
N THR A 104 20.97 -23.37 1.72
CA THR A 104 21.95 -23.91 0.76
C THR A 104 22.26 -22.91 -0.36
N LYS A 105 21.25 -22.28 -0.97
CA LYS A 105 21.45 -21.23 -1.99
C LYS A 105 22.23 -20.05 -1.43
N LEU A 106 21.86 -19.56 -0.25
CA LEU A 106 22.51 -18.43 0.41
C LEU A 106 23.97 -18.74 0.78
N LYS A 107 24.24 -19.93 1.32
CA LYS A 107 25.60 -20.39 1.63
C LYS A 107 26.48 -20.43 0.38
N ASN A 108 25.96 -20.93 -0.74
CA ASN A 108 26.70 -20.98 -2.00
C ASN A 108 27.03 -19.57 -2.54
N ALA A 109 26.11 -18.62 -2.44
CA ALA A 109 26.35 -17.22 -2.79
C ALA A 109 27.39 -16.53 -1.88
N LEU A 110 27.36 -16.79 -0.56
CA LEU A 110 28.37 -16.30 0.39
C LEU A 110 29.77 -16.87 0.08
N VAL A 111 29.90 -18.19 -0.12
CA VAL A 111 31.17 -18.86 -0.45
C VAL A 111 31.76 -18.35 -1.77
N LYS A 112 30.92 -18.11 -2.79
CA LYS A 112 31.33 -17.47 -4.07
C LYS A 112 31.96 -16.09 -3.87
N ILE A 113 31.47 -15.31 -2.89
CA ILE A 113 31.99 -13.98 -2.53
C ILE A 113 33.19 -14.04 -1.57
N GLU A 114 33.37 -15.14 -0.84
CA GLU A 114 34.57 -15.43 -0.04
C GLU A 114 35.75 -15.86 -0.91
N ALA A 115 35.53 -16.72 -1.92
CA ALA A 115 36.57 -17.18 -2.85
C ALA A 115 37.29 -16.03 -3.59
N GLY A 116 36.60 -14.91 -3.83
CA GLY A 116 37.16 -13.70 -4.44
C GLY A 116 37.98 -12.80 -3.51
N ASN A 117 38.04 -13.06 -2.19
CA ASN A 117 38.80 -12.23 -1.25
C ASN A 117 39.34 -13.04 -0.04
N PRO A 118 40.54 -13.65 -0.15
CA PRO A 118 41.13 -14.48 0.90
C PRO A 118 41.63 -13.69 2.14
N ARG A 119 41.44 -12.37 2.22
CA ARG A 119 41.87 -11.53 3.36
C ARG A 119 40.77 -11.26 4.39
N SER A 120 39.61 -11.90 4.29
CA SER A 120 38.52 -11.77 5.26
C SER A 120 37.90 -13.13 5.59
N PRO A 121 38.32 -13.80 6.69
CA PRO A 121 37.82 -15.11 7.11
C PRO A 121 36.46 -15.02 7.83
N GLN A 122 35.56 -14.16 7.35
CA GLN A 122 34.16 -14.16 7.76
C GLN A 122 33.47 -15.34 7.08
N ASN A 123 33.55 -16.51 7.72
CA ASN A 123 32.93 -17.76 7.25
C ASN A 123 31.41 -17.58 7.10
N ALA A 124 30.86 -17.91 5.93
CA ALA A 124 29.42 -17.93 5.62
C ALA A 124 28.55 -18.46 6.76
N THR A 125 29.00 -19.49 7.48
CA THR A 125 28.31 -20.10 8.62
C THR A 125 28.00 -19.09 9.73
N ALA A 126 28.96 -18.23 10.10
CA ALA A 126 28.78 -17.22 11.16
C ALA A 126 27.86 -16.07 10.70
N ILE A 127 27.85 -15.76 9.41
CA ILE A 127 26.93 -14.79 8.82
C ILE A 127 25.49 -15.33 8.87
N MET A 128 25.30 -16.60 8.52
CA MET A 128 24.00 -17.28 8.57
C MET A 128 23.49 -17.50 10.00
N GLU A 129 24.38 -17.78 10.96
CA GLU A 129 24.07 -17.86 12.38
C GLU A 129 23.55 -16.52 12.91
N GLN A 130 24.28 -15.43 12.66
CA GLN A 130 23.84 -14.08 13.04
C GLN A 130 22.54 -13.66 12.37
N LEU A 131 22.35 -13.96 11.08
CA LEU A 131 21.08 -13.76 10.38
C LEU A 131 19.94 -14.58 11.03
N GLY A 132 20.22 -15.78 11.54
CA GLY A 132 19.26 -16.60 12.29
C GLY A 132 18.78 -15.97 13.61
N THR A 133 19.49 -14.97 14.14
CA THR A 133 19.11 -14.22 15.35
C THR A 133 18.36 -12.91 15.06
N LYS A 134 18.16 -12.55 13.79
CA LYS A 134 17.55 -11.26 13.41
C LYS A 134 16.15 -11.44 12.84
N PRO A 135 15.23 -10.49 13.14
CA PRO A 135 13.95 -10.40 12.44
C PRO A 135 14.17 -10.10 10.95
N LYS A 136 13.23 -10.55 10.12
CA LYS A 136 13.28 -10.50 8.66
C LYS A 136 12.11 -9.74 8.07
N SER A 137 10.99 -9.56 8.77
CA SER A 137 9.86 -8.77 8.27
C SER A 137 10.09 -7.25 8.25
N SER A 138 11.29 -6.79 8.64
CA SER A 138 11.82 -5.45 8.30
C SER A 138 12.87 -5.44 7.16
N LEU A 139 13.38 -6.60 6.73
CA LEU A 139 14.34 -6.73 5.64
C LEU A 139 13.66 -6.49 4.27
N ILE A 140 14.31 -5.76 3.37
CA ILE A 140 13.75 -5.44 2.04
C ILE A 140 13.45 -6.70 1.22
N ALA A 141 12.18 -6.85 0.84
CA ALA A 141 11.65 -7.98 0.09
C ALA A 141 11.98 -7.90 -1.42
N LEU A 142 13.27 -7.94 -1.75
CA LEU A 142 13.78 -7.56 -3.09
C LEU A 142 13.33 -8.50 -4.22
N GLN A 143 13.21 -9.81 -3.98
CA GLN A 143 12.71 -10.75 -5.01
C GLN A 143 11.21 -10.54 -5.22
N GLN A 144 10.48 -10.30 -4.14
CA GLN A 144 9.05 -10.04 -4.16
C GLN A 144 8.73 -8.71 -4.87
N GLU A 145 9.52 -7.67 -4.65
CA GLU A 145 9.45 -6.42 -5.44
C GLU A 145 9.68 -6.67 -6.93
N TYR A 146 10.68 -7.47 -7.30
CA TYR A 146 10.92 -7.81 -8.72
C TYR A 146 9.81 -8.64 -9.36
N HIS A 147 9.13 -9.52 -8.61
CA HIS A 147 8.01 -10.30 -9.13
C HIS A 147 6.83 -9.40 -9.55
N PHE A 148 6.36 -8.51 -8.66
CA PHE A 148 5.25 -7.61 -9.02
C PHE A 148 5.63 -6.61 -10.12
N HIS A 149 6.90 -6.19 -10.15
CA HIS A 149 7.45 -5.30 -11.19
C HIS A 149 7.55 -5.97 -12.57
N LEU A 150 8.10 -7.19 -12.66
CA LEU A 150 8.19 -7.89 -13.94
C LEU A 150 6.83 -8.46 -14.39
N ALA A 151 5.91 -8.75 -13.47
CA ALA A 151 4.51 -9.01 -13.80
C ALA A 151 3.81 -7.76 -14.39
N LEU A 152 4.12 -6.55 -13.90
CA LEU A 152 3.68 -5.31 -14.53
C LEU A 152 4.28 -5.14 -15.93
N VAL A 153 5.60 -5.30 -16.08
CA VAL A 153 6.28 -5.29 -17.40
C VAL A 153 5.61 -6.27 -18.37
N ASN A 154 5.23 -7.47 -17.90
CA ASN A 154 4.47 -8.45 -18.68
C ASN A 154 3.10 -7.92 -19.13
N ARG A 155 2.31 -7.32 -18.22
CA ARG A 155 1.00 -6.72 -18.54
C ARG A 155 1.11 -5.58 -19.57
N VAL A 156 2.16 -4.75 -19.50
CA VAL A 156 2.41 -3.72 -20.52
C VAL A 156 2.70 -4.38 -21.87
N TYR A 157 3.55 -5.41 -21.94
CA TYR A 157 3.80 -6.13 -23.19
C TYR A 157 2.54 -6.79 -23.77
N GLU A 158 1.68 -7.39 -22.94
CA GLU A 158 0.40 -7.94 -23.39
C GLU A 158 -0.57 -6.87 -23.91
N LYS A 159 -0.56 -5.64 -23.36
CA LYS A 159 -1.41 -4.54 -23.86
C LYS A 159 -0.86 -3.88 -25.14
N ILE A 160 0.46 -3.73 -25.31
CA ILE A 160 1.05 -3.15 -26.54
C ILE A 160 1.20 -4.15 -27.70
N ALA A 161 1.23 -5.46 -27.40
CA ALA A 161 1.34 -6.52 -28.38
C ALA A 161 0.37 -7.68 -28.05
N PRO A 162 -0.95 -7.48 -28.24
CA PRO A 162 -1.99 -8.45 -27.85
C PRO A 162 -1.95 -9.77 -28.63
N ASN A 163 -1.12 -9.84 -29.68
CA ASN A 163 -0.81 -11.04 -30.44
C ASN A 163 0.26 -11.96 -29.78
N LEU A 164 0.84 -11.56 -28.64
CA LEU A 164 1.76 -12.41 -27.85
C LEU A 164 0.97 -13.50 -27.09
N PRO A 165 1.26 -14.81 -27.27
CA PRO A 165 0.50 -15.85 -26.60
C PRO A 165 0.74 -15.87 -25.08
N LYS A 166 -0.29 -15.59 -24.26
CA LYS A 166 -0.19 -15.49 -22.79
C LYS A 166 0.58 -16.62 -22.11
N ALA A 167 0.35 -17.88 -22.48
CA ALA A 167 1.07 -19.02 -21.90
C ALA A 167 2.59 -19.02 -22.20
N LYS A 168 3.03 -18.36 -23.27
CA LYS A 168 4.45 -18.12 -23.56
C LYS A 168 5.00 -16.90 -22.81
N MET A 169 4.17 -15.88 -22.58
CA MET A 169 4.52 -14.71 -21.77
C MET A 169 4.73 -15.12 -20.31
N GLU A 170 3.83 -15.94 -19.74
CA GLU A 170 3.99 -16.49 -18.39
C GLU A 170 5.25 -17.38 -18.29
N ALA A 171 5.50 -18.24 -19.29
CA ALA A 171 6.73 -19.04 -19.32
C ALA A 171 8.00 -18.18 -19.41
N ALA A 172 7.97 -17.03 -20.11
CA ALA A 172 9.06 -16.07 -20.15
C ALA A 172 9.23 -15.34 -18.81
N HIS A 173 8.14 -14.94 -18.18
CA HIS A 173 8.10 -14.30 -16.86
C HIS A 173 8.74 -15.21 -15.79
N GLN A 174 8.28 -16.46 -15.66
CA GLN A 174 8.84 -17.42 -14.70
C GLN A 174 10.34 -17.71 -14.95
N ALA A 175 10.76 -17.81 -16.22
CA ALA A 175 12.17 -17.95 -16.58
C ALA A 175 13.00 -16.69 -16.23
N ALA A 176 12.44 -15.50 -16.42
CA ALA A 176 13.08 -14.23 -16.07
C ALA A 176 13.22 -14.08 -14.55
N MET A 177 12.19 -14.43 -13.78
CA MET A 177 12.23 -14.40 -12.31
C MET A 177 13.33 -15.32 -11.75
N ALA A 178 13.56 -16.47 -12.36
CA ALA A 178 14.61 -17.41 -11.96
C ALA A 178 16.04 -16.91 -12.29
N GLU A 179 16.24 -16.25 -13.43
CA GLU A 179 17.53 -15.59 -13.75
C GLU A 179 17.77 -14.38 -12.82
N VAL A 180 16.75 -13.54 -12.59
CA VAL A 180 16.83 -12.39 -11.65
C VAL A 180 17.07 -12.84 -10.21
N ASN A 181 16.57 -14.01 -9.79
CA ASN A 181 16.81 -14.50 -8.43
C ASN A 181 18.29 -14.74 -8.12
N GLN A 182 19.10 -15.10 -9.12
CA GLN A 182 20.55 -15.23 -8.92
C GLN A 182 21.19 -13.86 -8.61
N LEU A 183 20.76 -12.80 -9.29
CA LEU A 183 21.20 -11.42 -9.03
C LEU A 183 20.81 -10.96 -7.63
N VAL A 184 19.57 -11.25 -7.21
CA VAL A 184 19.06 -10.93 -5.87
C VAL A 184 19.83 -11.69 -4.78
N MET A 185 20.09 -12.99 -4.96
CA MET A 185 20.83 -13.79 -3.98
C MET A 185 22.32 -13.43 -3.89
N ASP A 186 22.98 -13.13 -5.02
CA ASP A 186 24.36 -12.59 -5.04
C ASP A 186 24.42 -11.22 -4.32
N ALA A 187 23.47 -10.33 -4.63
CA ALA A 187 23.40 -9.01 -4.00
C ALA A 187 23.10 -9.10 -2.50
N TYR A 188 22.25 -10.03 -2.07
CA TYR A 188 21.93 -10.27 -0.67
C TYR A 188 23.13 -10.84 0.10
N ALA A 189 23.83 -11.84 -0.44
CA ALA A 189 25.05 -12.37 0.16
C ALA A 189 26.15 -11.29 0.29
N LYS A 190 26.30 -10.43 -0.73
CA LYS A 190 27.19 -9.25 -0.71
C LYS A 190 26.76 -8.24 0.36
N ALA A 191 25.46 -7.98 0.50
CA ALA A 191 24.90 -7.07 1.48
C ALA A 191 25.07 -7.58 2.93
N LEU A 192 24.83 -8.86 3.19
CA LEU A 192 25.08 -9.52 4.48
C LEU A 192 26.54 -9.41 4.91
N LYS A 193 27.47 -9.80 4.03
CA LYS A 193 28.92 -9.67 4.28
C LYS A 193 29.33 -8.21 4.52
N GLY A 194 28.75 -7.28 3.77
CA GLY A 194 28.92 -5.84 3.99
C GLY A 194 28.34 -5.33 5.31
N ALA A 195 27.28 -5.94 5.83
CA ALA A 195 26.59 -5.57 7.05
C ALA A 195 27.23 -6.13 8.34
N MET A 196 28.13 -7.11 8.24
CA MET A 196 28.85 -7.61 9.41
C MET A 196 29.76 -6.55 10.05
N LYS A 197 29.63 -6.34 11.36
CA LYS A 197 30.45 -5.42 12.17
C LYS A 197 30.72 -6.05 13.54
N ASN A 198 32.00 -6.20 13.89
CA ASN A 198 32.47 -6.74 15.18
C ASN A 198 31.82 -8.09 15.58
N GLY A 199 31.49 -8.95 14.60
CA GLY A 199 30.82 -10.23 14.81
C GLY A 199 29.29 -10.17 14.82
N THR A 200 28.67 -8.99 14.79
CA THR A 200 27.21 -8.82 14.75
C THR A 200 26.71 -8.34 13.38
N LEU A 201 25.43 -8.59 13.07
CA LEU A 201 24.76 -8.15 11.85
C LEU A 201 24.00 -6.82 12.06
N ASP A 202 24.32 -5.82 11.23
CA ASP A 202 23.74 -4.47 11.19
C ASP A 202 22.57 -4.41 10.18
N MET A 203 21.33 -4.42 10.68
CA MET A 203 20.12 -4.52 9.84
C MET A 203 19.86 -3.26 9.00
N ALA A 204 20.11 -2.07 9.54
CA ALA A 204 20.07 -0.81 8.81
C ALA A 204 21.06 -0.83 7.63
N LYS A 205 22.33 -1.20 7.87
CA LYS A 205 23.36 -1.30 6.82
C LYS A 205 23.06 -2.38 5.78
N LEU A 206 22.42 -3.48 6.18
CA LEU A 206 21.91 -4.52 5.29
C LEU A 206 20.80 -3.96 4.36
N ASN A 207 19.76 -3.35 4.92
CA ASN A 207 18.68 -2.72 4.14
C ASN A 207 19.19 -1.59 3.24
N LYS A 208 20.17 -0.79 3.68
CA LYS A 208 20.78 0.27 2.88
C LYS A 208 21.49 -0.28 1.65
N SER A 209 22.07 -1.47 1.79
CA SER A 209 22.73 -2.20 0.72
C SER A 209 21.73 -2.84 -0.25
N LEU A 210 20.57 -3.29 0.25
CA LEU A 210 19.47 -3.79 -0.59
C LEU A 210 18.72 -2.67 -1.35
N ASP A 211 18.49 -1.49 -0.74
CA ASP A 211 17.98 -0.30 -1.45
C ASP A 211 18.92 0.16 -2.56
N LYS A 212 20.24 -0.02 -2.39
CA LYS A 212 21.21 0.20 -3.45
C LYS A 212 21.11 -0.88 -4.54
N ALA A 213 21.09 -2.16 -4.16
CA ALA A 213 20.97 -3.29 -5.09
C ALA A 213 19.69 -3.21 -5.94
N ARG A 214 18.59 -2.71 -5.38
CA ARG A 214 17.35 -2.39 -6.10
C ARG A 214 17.59 -1.52 -7.34
N LYS A 215 18.39 -0.45 -7.24
CA LYS A 215 18.74 0.38 -8.41
C LYS A 215 19.72 -0.33 -9.35
N GLU A 216 20.65 -1.13 -8.82
CA GLU A 216 21.71 -1.77 -9.62
C GLU A 216 21.19 -2.94 -10.48
N ILE A 217 20.24 -3.73 -9.98
CA ILE A 217 19.68 -4.90 -10.69
C ILE A 217 18.64 -4.49 -11.76
N LEU A 218 17.99 -3.33 -11.62
CA LEU A 218 16.80 -2.98 -12.40
C LEU A 218 16.99 -3.01 -13.95
N PRO A 219 18.06 -2.44 -14.53
CA PRO A 219 18.27 -2.50 -15.98
C PRO A 219 18.53 -3.93 -16.48
N GLU A 220 19.22 -4.74 -15.67
CA GLU A 220 19.52 -6.14 -15.99
C GLU A 220 18.25 -7.00 -15.92
N ALA A 221 17.37 -6.76 -14.93
CA ALA A 221 16.07 -7.44 -14.82
C ALA A 221 15.15 -7.16 -16.02
N HIS A 222 15.09 -5.92 -16.52
CA HIS A 222 14.38 -5.59 -17.76
C HIS A 222 15.00 -6.29 -18.99
N SER A 223 16.33 -6.32 -19.08
CA SER A 223 17.06 -6.98 -20.17
C SER A 223 16.85 -8.50 -20.18
N ILE A 224 16.85 -9.13 -19.00
CA ILE A 224 16.52 -10.55 -18.79
C ILE A 224 15.08 -10.84 -19.22
N MET A 225 14.11 -10.01 -18.79
CA MET A 225 12.70 -10.19 -19.15
C MET A 225 12.50 -10.17 -20.67
N MET A 226 13.07 -9.18 -21.36
CA MET A 226 13.02 -9.12 -22.83
C MET A 226 13.68 -10.33 -23.49
N LYS A 227 14.88 -10.74 -23.05
CA LYS A 227 15.60 -11.92 -23.52
C LYS A 227 14.72 -13.19 -23.44
N GLN A 228 13.98 -13.40 -22.35
CA GLN A 228 13.06 -14.54 -22.25
C GLN A 228 11.81 -14.38 -23.12
N ILE A 229 11.24 -13.16 -23.25
CA ILE A 229 10.12 -12.90 -24.16
C ILE A 229 10.52 -13.29 -25.59
N VAL A 230 11.66 -12.82 -26.10
CA VAL A 230 12.15 -13.17 -27.45
C VAL A 230 12.36 -14.69 -27.59
N ARG A 231 12.98 -15.34 -26.59
CA ARG A 231 13.26 -16.78 -26.58
C ARG A 231 11.99 -17.64 -26.62
N HIS A 232 10.97 -17.29 -25.84
CA HIS A 232 9.74 -18.09 -25.73
C HIS A 232 8.71 -17.75 -26.82
N THR A 233 8.56 -16.48 -27.16
CA THR A 233 7.60 -16.02 -28.19
C THR A 233 8.14 -16.19 -29.61
N GLY A 234 9.42 -15.84 -29.83
CA GLY A 234 10.03 -15.68 -31.14
C GLY A 234 9.81 -14.30 -31.78
N VAL A 235 9.23 -13.33 -31.06
CA VAL A 235 8.72 -12.06 -31.61
C VAL A 235 9.70 -10.89 -31.42
N ILE A 236 10.12 -10.33 -32.55
CA ILE A 236 10.82 -9.05 -32.76
C ILE A 236 9.96 -7.81 -32.43
N LEU A 237 9.66 -7.51 -31.17
CA LEU A 237 9.04 -6.23 -30.82
C LEU A 237 9.96 -5.06 -31.20
N THR A 238 9.42 -4.03 -31.85
CA THR A 238 10.17 -2.84 -32.31
C THR A 238 10.09 -1.69 -31.32
N GLN A 239 11.07 -0.78 -31.35
CA GLN A 239 10.98 0.50 -30.61
C GLN A 239 9.75 1.33 -31.02
N GLU A 240 9.16 1.09 -32.18
CA GLU A 240 7.95 1.81 -32.63
C GLU A 240 6.69 1.32 -31.91
N GLN A 241 6.60 0.01 -31.63
CA GLN A 241 5.55 -0.56 -30.79
C GLN A 241 5.66 -0.10 -29.32
N LEU A 242 6.84 0.32 -28.87
CA LEU A 242 7.05 0.96 -27.57
C LEU A 242 6.62 2.44 -27.53
N LYS A 243 6.34 3.11 -28.67
CA LYS A 243 5.92 4.53 -28.68
C LYS A 243 4.48 4.74 -28.18
N GLY A 244 3.63 3.71 -28.24
CA GLY A 244 2.26 3.75 -27.72
C GLY A 244 1.28 2.81 -28.45
N VAL A 245 0.07 2.70 -27.92
CA VAL A 245 -1.03 1.92 -28.49
C VAL A 245 -2.01 2.86 -29.18
N THR A 246 -2.63 2.41 -30.28
CA THR A 246 -3.81 3.09 -30.83
C THR A 246 -5.05 2.38 -30.30
N ASN A 247 -5.84 3.11 -29.50
CA ASN A 247 -7.06 2.60 -28.87
C ASN A 247 -8.18 2.39 -29.90
N PRO A 248 -9.26 1.66 -29.55
CA PRO A 248 -10.38 1.40 -30.46
C PRO A 248 -11.13 2.65 -30.96
N ASP A 249 -10.95 3.79 -30.29
CA ASP A 249 -11.46 5.12 -30.67
C ASP A 249 -10.51 5.90 -31.61
N GLY A 250 -9.33 5.35 -31.91
CA GLY A 250 -8.27 5.99 -32.69
C GLY A 250 -7.31 6.87 -31.89
N ALA A 251 -7.49 7.02 -30.58
CA ALA A 251 -6.57 7.80 -29.74
C ALA A 251 -5.23 7.07 -29.54
N LYS A 252 -4.12 7.83 -29.53
CA LYS A 252 -2.79 7.27 -29.23
C LYS A 252 -2.49 7.36 -27.73
N GLU A 253 -2.56 6.23 -27.05
CA GLU A 253 -2.15 6.08 -25.65
C GLU A 253 -0.63 5.89 -25.57
N THR A 254 0.10 6.80 -24.92
CA THR A 254 1.56 6.64 -24.76
C THR A 254 1.87 5.49 -23.81
N ILE A 255 3.03 4.82 -23.97
CA ILE A 255 3.41 3.67 -23.12
C ILE A 255 3.41 3.99 -21.61
N LYS A 256 3.58 5.28 -21.22
CA LYS A 256 3.41 5.74 -19.84
C LYS A 256 1.95 5.59 -19.35
N HIS A 257 0.97 6.00 -20.15
CA HIS A 257 -0.45 5.82 -19.81
C HIS A 257 -0.83 4.33 -19.83
N VAL A 258 -0.32 3.56 -20.81
CA VAL A 258 -0.48 2.09 -20.87
C VAL A 258 0.00 1.44 -19.57
N ALA A 259 1.17 1.85 -19.07
CA ALA A 259 1.71 1.37 -17.80
C ALA A 259 0.92 1.85 -16.58
N GLU A 260 0.57 3.15 -16.50
CA GLU A 260 -0.25 3.72 -15.42
C GLU A 260 -1.65 3.07 -15.33
N GLY A 261 -2.21 2.63 -16.47
CA GLY A 261 -3.45 1.85 -16.58
C GLY A 261 -3.30 0.33 -16.44
N THR A 262 -2.10 -0.20 -16.15
CA THR A 262 -1.86 -1.65 -15.93
C THR A 262 -1.08 -1.97 -14.65
N THR A 263 -0.75 -0.98 -13.81
CA THR A 263 0.06 -1.18 -12.60
C THR A 263 -0.55 -2.16 -11.61
N ALA A 264 -1.87 -2.11 -11.45
CA ALA A 264 -2.64 -2.97 -10.56
C ALA A 264 -2.55 -4.46 -10.97
N THR A 265 -2.53 -5.36 -9.98
CA THR A 265 -2.71 -6.80 -10.22
C THR A 265 -4.16 -7.25 -9.92
N PRO A 266 -4.78 -8.02 -10.83
CA PRO A 266 -6.11 -8.60 -10.62
C PRO A 266 -6.13 -9.78 -9.65
N ASN A 267 -4.97 -10.38 -9.34
CA ASN A 267 -4.86 -11.49 -8.39
C ASN A 267 -5.08 -11.00 -6.96
N ASP A 268 -5.77 -11.80 -6.13
CA ASP A 268 -5.64 -11.70 -4.68
C ASP A 268 -4.20 -12.07 -4.26
N VAL A 269 -3.70 -11.54 -3.15
CA VAL A 269 -2.39 -11.89 -2.60
C VAL A 269 -2.51 -12.31 -1.14
N LEU A 270 -2.14 -13.56 -0.83
CA LEU A 270 -2.14 -14.11 0.53
C LEU A 270 -0.72 -14.06 1.09
N HIS A 271 -0.48 -13.24 2.11
CA HIS A 271 0.79 -13.15 2.81
C HIS A 271 0.72 -13.86 4.16
N LEU A 272 1.64 -14.79 4.40
CA LEU A 272 1.82 -15.48 5.69
C LEU A 272 3.04 -14.89 6.39
N ASP A 273 2.96 -14.53 7.66
CA ASP A 273 4.06 -13.93 8.42
C ASP A 273 4.18 -14.59 9.80
N SER A 274 5.22 -15.40 10.01
CA SER A 274 5.44 -16.08 11.29
C SER A 274 6.10 -15.19 12.36
N GLU A 275 6.72 -14.08 11.97
CA GLU A 275 7.29 -13.10 12.91
C GLU A 275 6.18 -12.30 13.59
N LEU A 276 5.17 -11.85 12.84
CA LEU A 276 3.94 -11.24 13.36
C LEU A 276 2.91 -12.27 13.84
N GLY A 277 2.97 -13.52 13.38
CA GLY A 277 1.92 -14.52 13.67
C GLY A 277 0.60 -14.19 12.97
N LEU A 278 0.68 -13.64 11.75
CA LEU A 278 -0.49 -13.18 10.98
C LEU A 278 -0.54 -13.80 9.58
N ALA A 279 -1.75 -13.97 9.07
CA ALA A 279 -2.02 -14.21 7.67
C ALA A 279 -2.92 -13.07 7.15
N THR A 280 -2.52 -12.42 6.06
CA THR A 280 -3.28 -11.30 5.46
C THR A 280 -3.58 -11.59 3.99
N LEU A 281 -4.85 -11.57 3.62
CA LEU A 281 -5.31 -11.59 2.23
C LEU A 281 -5.57 -10.15 1.75
N ILE A 282 -4.90 -9.76 0.67
CA ILE A 282 -5.01 -8.45 0.01
C ILE A 282 -5.83 -8.65 -1.27
N ALA A 283 -6.91 -7.89 -1.43
CA ALA A 283 -7.81 -8.07 -2.58
C ALA A 283 -7.19 -7.70 -3.94
N GLY A 284 -7.46 -8.54 -4.93
CA GLY A 284 -7.20 -8.27 -6.35
C GLY A 284 -8.12 -7.18 -6.92
N SER A 285 -7.65 -6.45 -7.93
CA SER A 285 -8.42 -5.41 -8.64
C SER A 285 -7.69 -4.98 -9.91
N GLU A 286 -8.42 -4.68 -10.98
CA GLU A 286 -7.86 -4.11 -12.23
C GLU A 286 -7.77 -2.58 -12.17
N ASN A 287 -8.55 -1.92 -11.30
CA ASN A 287 -8.52 -0.47 -11.11
C ASN A 287 -7.18 -0.03 -10.50
N THR A 288 -6.51 0.96 -11.10
CA THR A 288 -5.20 1.45 -10.64
C THR A 288 -5.33 2.74 -9.80
N ALA A 289 -4.36 3.04 -8.93
CA ALA A 289 -4.34 4.32 -8.21
C ALA A 289 -3.96 5.53 -9.11
N HIS A 290 -3.48 5.25 -10.33
CA HIS A 290 -3.06 6.24 -11.30
C HIS A 290 -4.18 6.64 -12.24
N ASP A 291 -4.86 5.66 -12.83
CA ASP A 291 -6.03 5.84 -13.67
C ASP A 291 -7.28 5.97 -12.79
N ARG A 292 -7.84 7.17 -12.73
CA ARG A 292 -9.05 7.47 -11.96
C ARG A 292 -10.07 8.03 -12.91
N LEU A 293 -11.24 7.40 -12.92
CA LEU A 293 -12.36 7.75 -13.78
C LEU A 293 -13.48 8.40 -12.96
N GLU A 294 -14.47 8.96 -13.64
CA GLU A 294 -15.67 9.51 -13.01
C GLU A 294 -16.65 8.38 -12.64
N GLY A 295 -17.37 8.54 -11.53
CA GLY A 295 -18.41 7.59 -11.13
C GLY A 295 -17.85 6.39 -10.38
N LYS A 296 -18.38 5.19 -10.64
CA LYS A 296 -18.15 4.01 -9.76
C LYS A 296 -16.73 3.39 -9.86
N GLN A 297 -15.95 3.68 -10.90
CA GLN A 297 -14.65 3.06 -11.12
C GLN A 297 -13.51 3.84 -10.44
N PHE A 298 -13.00 3.30 -9.33
CA PHE A 298 -11.75 3.72 -8.71
C PHE A 298 -11.06 2.54 -8.00
N ALA A 299 -9.78 2.66 -7.69
CA ALA A 299 -9.07 1.61 -6.97
C ALA A 299 -9.50 1.55 -5.50
N HIS A 300 -9.86 0.36 -5.02
CA HIS A 300 -9.98 0.03 -3.60
C HIS A 300 -9.65 -1.45 -3.43
N ARG A 301 -9.05 -1.81 -2.29
CA ARG A 301 -8.66 -3.19 -1.98
C ARG A 301 -8.91 -3.46 -0.50
N GLN A 302 -9.65 -4.53 -0.22
CA GLN A 302 -9.85 -5.04 1.13
C GLN A 302 -8.56 -5.70 1.65
N LEU A 303 -8.32 -5.58 2.96
CA LEU A 303 -7.28 -6.23 3.72
C LEU A 303 -7.98 -7.11 4.77
N ILE A 304 -7.81 -8.42 4.68
CA ILE A 304 -8.41 -9.41 5.58
C ILE A 304 -7.28 -10.06 6.38
N THR A 305 -7.17 -9.71 7.66
CA THR A 305 -6.09 -10.16 8.55
C THR A 305 -6.62 -11.16 9.59
N HIS A 306 -5.90 -12.28 9.74
CA HIS A 306 -6.22 -13.42 10.60
C HIS A 306 -4.97 -13.90 11.35
N SER A 307 -5.16 -14.70 12.41
CA SER A 307 -4.03 -15.23 13.21
C SER A 307 -3.39 -16.41 12.50
N LEU A 308 -2.08 -16.36 12.23
CA LEU A 308 -1.28 -17.50 11.77
C LEU A 308 -0.61 -18.17 12.97
N LYS A 309 -0.82 -19.48 13.12
CA LYS A 309 -0.27 -20.27 14.22
C LYS A 309 1.04 -20.96 13.84
N ALA A 310 1.78 -21.41 14.85
CA ALA A 310 3.07 -22.08 14.68
C ALA A 310 3.00 -23.42 13.92
N ASP A 311 1.82 -24.05 13.84
CA ASP A 311 1.56 -25.26 13.03
C ASP A 311 1.15 -24.94 11.57
N GLY A 312 1.09 -23.67 11.19
CA GLY A 312 0.61 -23.20 9.88
C GLY A 312 -0.91 -23.17 9.73
N SER A 313 -1.68 -23.43 10.79
CA SER A 313 -3.13 -23.18 10.79
C SER A 313 -3.43 -21.67 10.85
N ILE A 314 -4.59 -21.29 10.32
CA ILE A 314 -5.08 -19.90 10.34
C ILE A 314 -6.41 -19.87 11.11
N GLU A 315 -6.48 -19.03 12.14
CA GLU A 315 -7.69 -18.76 12.92
C GLU A 315 -8.24 -17.37 12.59
N ALA A 316 -9.57 -17.26 12.55
CA ALA A 316 -10.26 -15.99 12.41
C ALA A 316 -9.79 -14.97 13.46
N ASN A 317 -9.70 -13.70 13.07
CA ASN A 317 -9.43 -12.63 14.03
C ASN A 317 -10.58 -12.56 15.05
N LYS A 318 -10.25 -12.38 16.33
CA LYS A 318 -11.23 -12.20 17.42
C LYS A 318 -12.05 -10.92 17.25
N ASN A 319 -11.47 -9.93 16.57
CA ASN A 319 -12.07 -8.62 16.28
C ASN A 319 -12.14 -8.43 14.74
N PRO A 320 -12.99 -9.17 14.01
CA PRO A 320 -13.03 -9.09 12.55
C PRO A 320 -13.70 -7.77 12.12
N ARG A 321 -13.05 -7.08 11.18
CA ARG A 321 -13.40 -5.73 10.68
C ARG A 321 -13.21 -5.65 9.17
N ILE A 322 -13.90 -4.74 8.51
CA ILE A 322 -13.71 -4.46 7.07
C ILE A 322 -12.68 -3.34 6.92
N GLN A 323 -11.42 -3.70 6.63
CA GLN A 323 -10.36 -2.72 6.37
C GLN A 323 -10.13 -2.59 4.86
N ILE A 324 -10.29 -1.38 4.32
CA ILE A 324 -10.16 -1.08 2.89
C ILE A 324 -9.07 -0.02 2.71
N ARG A 325 -8.13 -0.23 1.78
CA ARG A 325 -7.19 0.78 1.31
C ARG A 325 -7.66 1.35 -0.03
N THR A 326 -7.57 2.66 -0.22
CA THR A 326 -7.83 3.34 -1.48
C THR A 326 -6.91 4.56 -1.69
N PRO A 327 -6.53 4.96 -2.93
CA PRO A 327 -6.17 6.35 -3.19
C PRO A 327 -7.29 7.32 -2.79
N SER A 328 -7.00 8.62 -2.72
CA SER A 328 -8.08 9.62 -2.63
C SER A 328 -9.11 9.41 -3.75
N PRO A 329 -10.42 9.32 -3.46
CA PRO A 329 -11.47 9.10 -4.46
C PRO A 329 -11.63 10.28 -5.43
N VAL A 330 -11.14 11.45 -5.03
CA VAL A 330 -11.17 12.69 -5.81
C VAL A 330 -10.36 12.53 -7.10
N LEU A 331 -10.99 12.90 -8.22
CA LEU A 331 -10.35 12.98 -9.53
C LEU A 331 -9.23 14.04 -9.56
N LYS A 332 -8.17 13.79 -10.32
CA LYS A 332 -7.01 14.70 -10.41
C LYS A 332 -7.30 15.98 -11.21
N LYS A 333 -8.13 15.88 -12.26
CA LYS A 333 -8.55 16.92 -13.19
C LYS A 333 -9.70 16.38 -14.07
N GLY A 334 -10.38 17.25 -14.81
CA GLY A 334 -11.27 16.86 -15.92
C GLY A 334 -12.76 17.09 -15.70
N LEU A 335 -13.22 17.31 -14.47
CA LEU A 335 -14.59 17.73 -14.20
C LEU A 335 -14.77 19.26 -14.31
N ALA A 336 -16.00 19.69 -14.54
CA ALA A 336 -16.33 21.09 -14.87
C ALA A 336 -16.20 22.07 -13.69
N ASP A 337 -16.55 21.66 -12.47
CA ASP A 337 -16.54 22.49 -11.26
C ASP A 337 -16.41 21.63 -9.97
N ASP A 338 -16.24 22.28 -8.81
CA ASP A 338 -16.19 21.61 -7.50
C ASP A 338 -17.47 20.80 -7.20
N ASN A 339 -18.64 21.20 -7.70
CA ASN A 339 -19.88 20.47 -7.47
C ASN A 339 -19.88 19.11 -8.19
N ALA A 340 -19.23 19.01 -9.34
CA ALA A 340 -18.99 17.76 -10.03
C ALA A 340 -18.04 16.84 -9.24
N TYR A 341 -16.91 17.35 -8.72
CA TYR A 341 -16.02 16.55 -7.86
C TYR A 341 -16.72 16.04 -6.59
N ILE A 342 -17.56 16.88 -5.96
CA ILE A 342 -18.35 16.51 -4.78
C ILE A 342 -19.44 15.48 -5.14
N ASN A 343 -19.97 15.48 -6.36
CA ASN A 343 -20.88 14.43 -6.87
C ASN A 343 -20.16 13.11 -7.14
N ASP A 344 -18.96 13.17 -7.72
CA ASP A 344 -18.11 12.02 -8.03
C ASP A 344 -17.70 11.28 -6.74
N VAL A 345 -17.17 11.99 -5.74
CA VAL A 345 -16.89 11.43 -4.40
C VAL A 345 -18.15 10.78 -3.80
N ALA A 346 -19.29 11.48 -3.81
CA ALA A 346 -20.54 10.93 -3.27
C ALA A 346 -21.04 9.68 -4.02
N THR A 347 -20.62 9.47 -5.27
CA THR A 347 -20.93 8.30 -6.10
C THR A 347 -19.96 7.14 -5.82
N LYS A 348 -18.69 7.44 -5.58
CA LYS A 348 -17.66 6.49 -5.16
C LYS A 348 -17.91 5.90 -3.77
N LEU A 349 -18.41 6.73 -2.84
CA LEU A 349 -18.88 6.26 -1.53
C LEU A 349 -20.09 5.31 -1.64
N VAL A 350 -20.98 5.50 -2.63
CA VAL A 350 -22.06 4.51 -2.92
C VAL A 350 -21.48 3.21 -3.45
N ALA A 351 -20.54 3.25 -4.40
CA ALA A 351 -19.92 2.05 -4.96
C ALA A 351 -19.25 1.17 -3.89
N VAL A 352 -18.49 1.77 -2.96
CA VAL A 352 -17.88 1.05 -1.83
C VAL A 352 -18.92 0.50 -0.85
N LYS A 353 -20.02 1.23 -0.59
CA LYS A 353 -21.12 0.72 0.25
C LYS A 353 -21.83 -0.49 -0.37
N GLU A 354 -21.93 -0.53 -1.69
CA GLU A 354 -22.52 -1.63 -2.46
C GLU A 354 -21.57 -2.84 -2.54
N GLU A 355 -20.31 -2.64 -2.94
CA GLU A 355 -19.34 -3.72 -3.18
C GLU A 355 -19.00 -4.53 -1.91
N TYR A 356 -18.76 -3.86 -0.78
CA TYR A 356 -18.42 -4.52 0.49
C TYR A 356 -19.65 -4.77 1.39
N HIS A 357 -20.86 -4.68 0.82
CA HIS A 357 -22.14 -5.02 1.47
C HIS A 357 -22.30 -4.38 2.87
N LEU A 358 -21.92 -3.11 3.00
CA LEU A 358 -21.78 -2.40 4.28
C LEU A 358 -23.11 -2.24 5.06
N THR A 359 -24.26 -2.37 4.39
CA THR A 359 -25.58 -2.35 5.05
C THR A 359 -25.83 -3.59 5.92
N GLN A 360 -25.19 -4.72 5.60
CA GLN A 360 -25.30 -6.00 6.32
C GLN A 360 -24.22 -6.15 7.40
N HIS A 361 -23.05 -5.54 7.20
CA HIS A 361 -21.88 -5.71 8.07
C HIS A 361 -21.76 -4.71 9.23
N LEU A 362 -22.45 -3.57 9.14
CA LEU A 362 -22.37 -2.51 10.14
C LEU A 362 -23.49 -2.59 11.18
N SER A 363 -23.14 -2.37 12.45
CA SER A 363 -24.08 -2.33 13.57
C SER A 363 -24.74 -0.96 13.73
N GLY A 364 -25.93 -0.96 14.32
CA GLY A 364 -26.69 0.24 14.69
C GLY A 364 -27.96 -0.13 15.46
N ASP A 365 -28.35 0.70 16.42
CA ASP A 365 -29.50 0.48 17.32
C ASP A 365 -30.55 1.61 17.21
N GLY A 366 -30.47 2.42 16.15
CA GLY A 366 -31.28 3.64 15.94
C GLY A 366 -30.73 4.88 16.65
N ARG A 367 -30.05 4.71 17.79
CA ARG A 367 -29.31 5.77 18.49
C ARG A 367 -27.94 5.96 17.81
N LYS A 368 -27.13 4.90 17.78
CA LYS A 368 -25.96 4.73 16.92
C LYS A 368 -26.43 4.50 15.47
N PRO A 369 -26.06 5.35 14.51
CA PRO A 369 -26.30 5.07 13.10
C PRO A 369 -25.34 3.97 12.61
N LYS A 370 -25.73 3.20 11.59
CA LYS A 370 -24.75 2.43 10.81
C LYS A 370 -23.82 3.43 10.13
N ALA A 371 -22.52 3.28 10.28
CA ALA A 371 -21.56 4.13 9.58
C ALA A 371 -20.22 3.41 9.35
N PHE A 372 -19.54 3.79 8.27
CA PHE A 372 -18.14 3.48 8.05
C PHE A 372 -17.32 4.77 8.13
N VAL A 373 -16.03 4.65 8.46
CA VAL A 373 -15.12 5.79 8.57
C VAL A 373 -14.21 5.86 7.35
N TYR A 374 -14.21 7.01 6.67
CA TYR A 374 -13.18 7.35 5.69
C TYR A 374 -12.01 8.04 6.41
N ASN A 375 -10.90 7.33 6.55
CA ASN A 375 -9.67 7.80 7.19
C ASN A 375 -8.77 8.47 6.15
N SER A 376 -8.89 9.79 6.09
CA SER A 376 -8.10 10.64 5.20
C SER A 376 -6.74 10.95 5.82
N TYR A 377 -5.69 10.31 5.31
CA TYR A 377 -4.29 10.57 5.69
C TYR A 377 -3.71 11.80 4.94
N THR A 378 -4.56 12.77 4.61
CA THR A 378 -4.26 13.90 3.70
C THR A 378 -4.13 15.20 4.49
N ALA A 379 -3.16 16.04 4.13
CA ALA A 379 -2.92 17.30 4.83
C ALA A 379 -4.04 18.33 4.56
N ILE A 380 -4.39 19.10 5.59
CA ILE A 380 -5.31 20.24 5.50
C ILE A 380 -4.48 21.52 5.36
N ASN A 381 -4.89 22.45 4.50
CA ASN A 381 -4.21 23.75 4.30
C ASN A 381 -2.71 23.64 3.94
N ASP A 382 -2.32 22.62 3.17
CA ASP A 382 -0.93 22.46 2.68
C ASP A 382 -0.60 23.47 1.56
N THR A 383 -0.56 24.75 1.93
CA THR A 383 -0.43 25.90 1.03
C THR A 383 0.77 25.77 0.09
N LEU A 384 1.92 25.34 0.61
CA LEU A 384 3.14 25.13 -0.18
C LEU A 384 3.04 23.91 -1.11
N GLY A 385 2.33 22.86 -0.71
CA GLY A 385 2.03 21.74 -1.61
C GLY A 385 1.05 22.16 -2.72
N ASP A 386 0.00 22.88 -2.35
CA ASP A 386 -1.14 23.14 -3.24
C ASP A 386 -0.81 24.13 -4.35
N ILE A 387 0.05 25.12 -4.07
CA ILE A 387 0.69 25.98 -5.09
C ILE A 387 1.46 25.13 -6.12
N ASN A 388 2.04 23.99 -5.71
CA ASN A 388 2.75 23.05 -6.57
C ASN A 388 1.83 21.92 -7.11
N GLY A 389 0.52 22.12 -7.18
CA GLY A 389 -0.44 21.14 -7.72
C GLY A 389 -0.71 19.93 -6.82
N ASN A 390 -0.27 19.95 -5.56
CA ASN A 390 -0.57 18.88 -4.60
C ASN A 390 -2.07 18.82 -4.25
N LEU A 391 -2.80 19.94 -4.32
CA LEU A 391 -4.26 20.08 -4.17
C LEU A 391 -4.87 19.23 -3.04
N GLN A 392 -4.16 19.10 -1.90
CA GLN A 392 -4.59 18.29 -0.76
C GLN A 392 -5.72 18.97 0.02
N THR A 393 -5.68 20.29 0.15
CA THR A 393 -6.75 21.07 0.80
C THR A 393 -8.05 20.98 0.00
N GLN A 394 -7.98 21.13 -1.34
CA GLN A 394 -9.14 20.94 -2.22
C GLN A 394 -9.64 19.49 -2.18
N SER A 395 -8.74 18.50 -2.15
CA SER A 395 -9.13 17.09 -1.99
C SER A 395 -9.89 16.85 -0.68
N ALA A 396 -9.46 17.46 0.43
CA ALA A 396 -10.13 17.35 1.73
C ALA A 396 -11.53 18.01 1.72
N ASP A 397 -11.68 19.19 1.12
CA ASP A 397 -12.98 19.85 0.92
C ASP A 397 -13.96 18.96 0.12
N HIS A 398 -13.50 18.43 -1.02
CA HIS A 398 -14.29 17.56 -1.88
C HIS A 398 -14.70 16.27 -1.16
N ILE A 399 -13.82 15.71 -0.31
CA ILE A 399 -14.11 14.52 0.51
C ILE A 399 -15.19 14.83 1.56
N LEU A 400 -15.04 15.89 2.35
CA LEU A 400 -15.99 16.24 3.43
C LEU A 400 -17.37 16.59 2.86
N ARG A 401 -17.43 17.46 1.85
CA ARG A 401 -18.69 17.83 1.19
C ARG A 401 -19.28 16.66 0.40
N GLY A 402 -18.45 15.78 -0.14
CA GLY A 402 -18.85 14.54 -0.79
C GLY A 402 -19.50 13.56 0.18
N ALA A 403 -18.91 13.39 1.37
CA ALA A 403 -19.46 12.59 2.45
C ALA A 403 -20.79 13.16 2.95
N HIS A 404 -20.92 14.48 3.16
CA HIS A 404 -22.24 15.09 3.45
C HIS A 404 -23.27 14.81 2.35
N ARG A 405 -22.90 14.98 1.07
CA ARG A 405 -23.81 14.77 -0.07
C ARG A 405 -24.24 13.30 -0.20
N TYR A 406 -23.33 12.36 0.09
CA TYR A 406 -23.62 10.94 0.26
C TYR A 406 -24.60 10.71 1.44
N ASN A 407 -24.32 11.27 2.63
CA ASN A 407 -25.12 11.08 3.83
C ASN A 407 -26.56 11.62 3.69
N VAL A 408 -26.76 12.73 2.98
CA VAL A 408 -28.11 13.23 2.65
C VAL A 408 -28.88 12.28 1.74
N ARG A 409 -28.21 11.68 0.73
CA ARG A 409 -28.83 10.63 -0.10
C ARG A 409 -29.23 9.44 0.77
N GLN A 410 -28.33 8.93 1.62
CA GLN A 410 -28.61 7.80 2.52
C GLN A 410 -29.81 8.06 3.44
N LEU A 411 -29.87 9.24 4.09
CA LEU A 411 -30.96 9.60 5.01
C LEU A 411 -32.31 9.80 4.31
N ARG A 412 -32.29 10.24 3.03
CA ARG A 412 -33.50 10.43 2.21
C ARG A 412 -33.99 9.12 1.58
N ASP A 413 -33.06 8.32 1.05
CA ASP A 413 -33.36 7.20 0.14
C ASP A 413 -33.55 5.87 0.90
N ASN A 414 -32.86 5.68 2.04
CA ASN A 414 -32.95 4.45 2.86
C ASN A 414 -33.73 4.64 4.17
N GLY A 415 -34.18 5.87 4.46
CA GLY A 415 -35.13 6.19 5.53
C GLY A 415 -34.72 5.76 6.94
N ALA A 416 -35.14 4.55 7.33
CA ALA A 416 -34.92 3.99 8.66
C ALA A 416 -33.56 3.27 8.83
N ASP A 417 -32.90 2.84 7.75
CA ASP A 417 -31.59 2.15 7.80
C ASP A 417 -30.51 2.85 6.93
N PRO A 418 -30.19 4.12 7.18
CA PRO A 418 -29.13 4.83 6.45
C PRO A 418 -27.74 4.37 6.91
N VAL A 419 -26.84 4.10 5.96
CA VAL A 419 -25.43 3.82 6.24
C VAL A 419 -24.59 5.06 5.95
N PHE A 420 -24.14 5.75 6.99
CA PHE A 420 -23.36 6.97 6.85
C PHE A 420 -21.87 6.73 6.55
N CYS A 421 -21.23 7.77 6.00
CA CYS A 421 -19.79 7.93 5.93
C CYS A 421 -19.41 9.05 6.89
N PHE A 422 -18.62 8.77 7.92
CA PHE A 422 -17.92 9.79 8.69
C PHE A 422 -16.50 9.96 8.13
N VAL A 423 -15.87 11.12 8.35
CA VAL A 423 -14.57 11.46 7.75
C VAL A 423 -13.61 11.89 8.86
N GLN A 424 -12.60 11.06 9.11
CA GLN A 424 -11.49 11.36 10.00
C GLN A 424 -10.31 11.87 9.17
N ASN A 425 -9.99 13.16 9.27
CA ASN A 425 -8.93 13.79 8.47
C ASN A 425 -7.73 14.20 9.35
N ILE A 426 -7.03 13.20 9.89
CA ILE A 426 -5.80 13.38 10.67
C ILE A 426 -4.57 13.17 9.76
N SER A 427 -3.70 14.18 9.68
CA SER A 427 -2.56 14.24 8.75
C SER A 427 -1.32 13.51 9.27
N VAL A 428 -1.08 12.28 8.80
CA VAL A 428 -0.07 11.38 9.39
C VAL A 428 1.39 11.63 8.96
N ASN A 429 1.63 12.68 8.16
CA ASN A 429 2.98 13.07 7.71
C ASN A 429 3.55 14.29 8.47
N GLY A 430 2.77 14.91 9.36
CA GLY A 430 3.15 16.16 10.04
C GLY A 430 3.39 17.31 9.05
N PHE A 431 2.50 17.44 8.05
CA PHE A 431 2.39 18.60 7.16
C PHE A 431 0.93 19.10 7.13
N GLY A 432 0.76 20.38 6.83
CA GLY A 432 -0.52 21.08 6.91
C GLY A 432 -0.89 21.45 8.35
N ASP A 433 -2.10 21.97 8.52
CA ASP A 433 -2.68 22.24 9.84
C ASP A 433 -2.94 20.93 10.61
N THR A 434 -2.85 21.00 11.94
CA THR A 434 -3.47 20.00 12.82
C THR A 434 -4.98 20.23 12.92
N LEU A 435 -5.71 19.37 13.62
CA LEU A 435 -7.11 19.65 13.97
C LEU A 435 -7.22 20.78 15.03
N GLY A 436 -8.43 21.29 15.28
CA GLY A 436 -8.70 22.34 16.27
C GLY A 436 -9.92 23.23 15.94
N TYR A 437 -10.55 23.76 16.99
CA TYR A 437 -11.66 24.72 16.94
C TYR A 437 -11.22 26.15 17.29
N GLY A 438 -12.04 27.15 16.94
CA GLY A 438 -11.75 28.56 17.21
C GLY A 438 -10.65 29.11 16.31
N THR A 439 -10.43 28.50 15.15
CA THR A 439 -9.27 28.77 14.28
C THR A 439 -9.56 29.77 13.17
N GLY A 440 -10.83 30.10 12.95
CA GLY A 440 -11.28 30.95 11.84
C GLY A 440 -11.18 30.28 10.46
N ASN A 441 -10.66 29.05 10.35
CA ASN A 441 -10.58 28.29 9.11
C ASN A 441 -11.73 27.26 9.04
N PRO A 442 -12.74 27.45 8.17
CA PRO A 442 -13.92 26.59 8.17
C PRO A 442 -13.64 25.12 7.82
N LEU A 443 -12.66 24.84 6.95
CA LEU A 443 -12.29 23.47 6.57
C LEU A 443 -11.58 22.74 7.73
N ARG A 444 -10.75 23.44 8.51
CA ARG A 444 -10.11 22.91 9.72
C ARG A 444 -11.15 22.58 10.79
N GLU A 445 -12.10 23.48 11.04
CA GLU A 445 -13.18 23.21 12.01
C GLU A 445 -14.13 22.09 11.57
N GLU A 446 -14.39 21.97 10.25
CA GLU A 446 -15.17 20.85 9.71
C GLU A 446 -14.43 19.52 9.84
N SER A 447 -13.15 19.49 9.46
CA SER A 447 -12.29 18.32 9.61
C SER A 447 -12.21 17.86 11.07
N THR A 448 -12.20 18.81 12.00
CA THR A 448 -12.19 18.55 13.45
C THR A 448 -13.51 17.93 13.89
N LEU A 449 -14.65 18.56 13.58
CA LEU A 449 -15.97 18.07 13.98
C LEU A 449 -16.30 16.71 13.36
N MET A 450 -15.97 16.49 12.08
CA MET A 450 -16.22 15.21 11.42
C MET A 450 -15.29 14.09 11.88
N THR A 451 -14.07 14.42 12.33
CA THR A 451 -13.18 13.48 13.02
C THR A 451 -13.74 13.09 14.38
N GLU A 452 -14.19 14.06 15.19
CA GLU A 452 -14.78 13.75 16.50
C GLU A 452 -16.10 12.99 16.38
N MET A 453 -16.91 13.26 15.35
CA MET A 453 -18.09 12.48 14.99
C MET A 453 -17.75 11.01 14.64
N ALA A 454 -16.67 10.76 13.89
CA ALA A 454 -16.20 9.41 13.60
C ALA A 454 -15.76 8.68 14.87
N LEU A 455 -15.02 9.37 15.75
CA LEU A 455 -14.54 8.81 17.00
C LEU A 455 -15.68 8.48 17.98
N LEU A 456 -16.68 9.36 18.12
CA LEU A 456 -17.86 9.07 18.92
C LEU A 456 -18.67 7.86 18.39
N HIS A 457 -18.56 7.53 17.10
CA HIS A 457 -19.17 6.32 16.53
C HIS A 457 -18.39 5.06 16.93
N THR A 458 -17.07 5.09 16.79
CA THR A 458 -16.16 4.01 17.22
C THR A 458 -16.23 3.76 18.73
N LEU A 459 -16.34 4.81 19.54
CA LEU A 459 -16.39 4.75 21.01
C LEU A 459 -17.78 4.44 21.60
N TYR A 460 -18.83 4.34 20.77
CA TYR A 460 -20.22 4.24 21.26
C TYR A 460 -20.48 2.97 22.09
N ASP A 461 -20.06 1.81 21.58
CA ASP A 461 -20.47 0.51 22.13
C ASP A 461 -19.82 0.20 23.49
N THR A 462 -18.68 0.83 23.80
CA THR A 462 -17.98 0.73 25.09
C THR A 462 -18.28 1.90 26.03
N SER A 463 -18.93 2.95 25.54
CA SER A 463 -19.40 4.06 26.37
C SER A 463 -20.53 3.61 27.29
N THR A 464 -20.59 4.19 28.49
CA THR A 464 -21.68 3.94 29.46
C THR A 464 -23.04 4.41 28.90
N GLY A 465 -24.15 3.92 29.46
CA GLY A 465 -25.49 4.27 28.96
C GLY A 465 -25.80 5.78 28.92
N GLU A 466 -25.26 6.55 29.87
CA GLU A 466 -25.38 8.01 29.91
C GLU A 466 -24.53 8.67 28.80
N GLU A 467 -23.29 8.22 28.63
CA GLU A 467 -22.40 8.68 27.55
C GLU A 467 -22.98 8.33 26.17
N GLN A 468 -23.58 7.15 25.99
CA GLN A 468 -24.31 6.76 24.79
C GLN A 468 -25.48 7.69 24.48
N GLU A 469 -26.22 8.15 25.49
CA GLU A 469 -27.31 9.12 25.28
C GLU A 469 -26.78 10.50 24.88
N LYS A 470 -25.66 10.95 25.49
CA LYS A 470 -24.95 12.18 25.09
C LYS A 470 -24.46 12.09 23.65
N ILE A 471 -23.80 11.00 23.27
CA ILE A 471 -23.32 10.74 21.90
C ILE A 471 -24.48 10.69 20.90
N ALA A 472 -25.58 10.01 21.23
CA ALA A 472 -26.76 9.92 20.35
C ALA A 472 -27.33 11.31 20.00
N LYS A 473 -27.34 12.25 20.96
CA LYS A 473 -27.75 13.65 20.72
C LYS A 473 -26.83 14.36 19.73
N VAL A 474 -25.52 14.08 19.74
CA VAL A 474 -24.58 14.60 18.73
C VAL A 474 -24.91 14.05 17.33
N PHE A 475 -25.22 12.75 17.21
CA PHE A 475 -25.66 12.17 15.94
C PHE A 475 -27.00 12.75 15.47
N ASP A 476 -27.94 13.04 16.37
CA ASP A 476 -29.21 13.69 16.03
C ASP A 476 -29.02 15.13 15.55
N LYS A 477 -28.05 15.87 16.09
CA LYS A 477 -27.64 17.19 15.55
C LYS A 477 -27.09 17.09 14.13
N TYR A 478 -26.36 16.02 13.80
CA TYR A 478 -25.94 15.77 12.42
C TYR A 478 -27.12 15.40 11.51
N LYS A 479 -28.06 14.56 11.98
CA LYS A 479 -29.31 14.25 11.25
C LYS A 479 -30.16 15.51 11.02
N GLU A 480 -30.20 16.44 11.97
CA GLU A 480 -30.85 17.76 11.84
C GLU A 480 -30.22 18.61 10.72
N TYR A 481 -28.88 18.73 10.72
CA TYR A 481 -28.13 19.41 9.66
C TYR A 481 -28.39 18.76 8.28
N LEU A 482 -28.30 17.43 8.16
CA LEU A 482 -28.51 16.71 6.89
C LEU A 482 -29.92 16.90 6.33
N ARG A 483 -30.95 16.97 7.19
CA ARG A 483 -32.36 17.18 6.79
C ARG A 483 -32.64 18.58 6.25
N ASN A 484 -31.85 19.60 6.64
CA ASN A 484 -32.07 20.96 6.20
C ASN A 484 -31.64 21.15 4.72
N PRO A 485 -32.55 21.53 3.79
CA PRO A 485 -32.21 21.77 2.39
C PRO A 485 -31.38 23.05 2.18
N GLN A 486 -31.48 24.03 3.08
CA GLN A 486 -30.77 25.31 3.07
C GLN A 486 -29.58 25.32 4.07
N ARG A 487 -29.00 24.16 4.35
CA ARG A 487 -27.83 24.03 5.23
C ARG A 487 -26.56 24.64 4.59
N PRO A 488 -25.60 25.15 5.40
CA PRO A 488 -24.28 25.52 4.91
C PRO A 488 -23.52 24.32 4.32
N SER A 489 -22.42 24.55 3.60
CA SER A 489 -21.62 23.46 2.99
C SER A 489 -20.91 22.55 4.00
N TYR A 490 -20.79 22.96 5.27
CA TYR A 490 -20.05 22.30 6.35
C TYR A 490 -20.95 22.19 7.58
N PHE A 491 -20.93 21.06 8.28
CA PHE A 491 -21.73 20.83 9.50
C PHE A 491 -21.36 21.81 10.62
N SER A 492 -20.06 22.03 10.83
CA SER A 492 -19.43 22.91 11.82
C SER A 492 -19.85 24.39 11.72
N ASN A 493 -20.36 24.82 10.57
CA ASN A 493 -20.89 26.17 10.34
C ASN A 493 -22.40 26.28 10.58
N SER A 494 -23.10 25.18 10.85
CA SER A 494 -24.54 25.17 11.13
C SER A 494 -24.83 25.34 12.63
N PRO A 495 -26.01 25.88 13.02
CA PRO A 495 -26.40 25.96 14.43
C PRO A 495 -26.39 24.60 15.15
N ALA A 496 -26.80 23.54 14.46
CA ALA A 496 -26.76 22.16 14.96
C ALA A 496 -25.31 21.67 15.18
N GLY A 497 -24.39 22.01 14.28
CA GLY A 497 -22.96 21.65 14.41
C GLY A 497 -22.25 22.44 15.51
N GLN A 498 -22.63 23.69 15.75
CA GLN A 498 -22.13 24.46 16.90
C GLN A 498 -22.62 23.85 18.22
N GLN A 499 -23.89 23.43 18.31
CA GLN A 499 -24.40 22.66 19.46
C GLN A 499 -23.68 21.30 19.61
N ALA A 500 -23.37 20.62 18.51
CA ALA A 500 -22.59 19.38 18.53
C ALA A 500 -21.18 19.59 19.09
N LYS A 501 -20.46 20.65 18.67
CA LYS A 501 -19.15 21.04 19.25
C LYS A 501 -19.22 21.20 20.77
N THR A 502 -20.26 21.87 21.28
CA THR A 502 -20.47 22.04 22.73
C THR A 502 -20.67 20.70 23.43
N MET A 503 -21.58 19.85 22.95
CA MET A 503 -21.85 18.53 23.54
C MET A 503 -20.61 17.62 23.54
N ILE A 504 -19.80 17.67 22.48
CA ILE A 504 -18.54 16.93 22.39
C ILE A 504 -17.51 17.45 23.41
N ALA A 505 -17.41 18.78 23.57
CA ALA A 505 -16.49 19.39 24.53
C ALA A 505 -16.86 19.07 25.99
N GLU A 506 -18.16 19.10 26.33
CA GLU A 506 -18.69 18.69 27.64
C GLU A 506 -18.37 17.20 27.92
N LEU A 507 -18.68 16.32 26.98
CA LEU A 507 -18.42 14.88 27.08
C LEU A 507 -16.91 14.56 27.27
N LYS A 508 -16.03 15.24 26.53
CA LYS A 508 -14.58 15.09 26.67
C LYS A 508 -14.05 15.63 28.01
N ALA A 509 -14.65 16.71 28.53
CA ALA A 509 -14.32 17.23 29.86
C ALA A 509 -14.75 16.26 30.98
N GLU A 510 -15.88 15.56 30.82
CA GLU A 510 -16.24 14.46 31.72
C GLU A 510 -15.26 13.28 31.65
N TRP A 511 -14.85 12.88 30.43
CA TRP A 511 -13.91 11.77 30.24
C TRP A 511 -12.53 12.05 30.84
N LYS A 512 -12.02 13.29 30.68
CA LYS A 512 -10.71 13.68 31.20
C LYS A 512 -10.56 13.48 32.71
N ASN A 513 -11.66 13.54 33.46
CA ASN A 513 -11.69 13.43 34.92
C ASN A 513 -12.14 12.05 35.43
N LYS A 514 -12.22 11.02 34.57
CA LYS A 514 -12.64 9.66 34.92
C LYS A 514 -11.53 8.66 34.62
N GLU A 515 -10.93 8.06 35.66
CA GLU A 515 -10.16 6.83 35.49
C GLU A 515 -11.10 5.69 35.03
N THR A 516 -10.63 4.87 34.10
CA THR A 516 -11.35 3.71 33.59
C THR A 516 -10.77 2.43 34.21
N PRO A 517 -11.59 1.49 34.72
CA PRO A 517 -11.10 0.24 35.29
C PRO A 517 -10.23 -0.56 34.30
N GLU A 518 -9.28 -1.32 34.82
CA GLU A 518 -8.42 -2.17 33.99
C GLU A 518 -9.26 -3.22 33.24
N VAL A 519 -9.07 -3.28 31.92
CA VAL A 519 -9.80 -4.19 31.01
C VAL A 519 -8.85 -5.24 30.44
N ALA A 520 -9.28 -6.50 30.40
CA ALA A 520 -8.39 -7.61 30.05
C ALA A 520 -7.97 -7.62 28.56
N SER A 521 -8.90 -7.39 27.63
CA SER A 521 -8.63 -7.59 26.20
C SER A 521 -7.83 -6.43 25.59
N VAL A 522 -7.05 -6.73 24.54
CA VAL A 522 -6.34 -5.72 23.74
C VAL A 522 -7.34 -4.77 23.05
N GLN A 523 -8.52 -5.27 22.64
CA GLN A 523 -9.55 -4.45 21.99
C GLN A 523 -10.04 -3.34 22.93
N ASP A 524 -10.42 -3.70 24.15
CA ASP A 524 -10.95 -2.77 25.14
C ASP A 524 -9.86 -1.77 25.58
N LYS A 525 -8.62 -2.25 25.75
CA LYS A 525 -7.46 -1.38 26.02
C LYS A 525 -7.24 -0.34 24.90
N VAL A 526 -7.31 -0.74 23.63
CA VAL A 526 -7.19 0.20 22.49
C VAL A 526 -8.33 1.21 22.47
N ILE A 527 -9.58 0.76 22.67
CA ILE A 527 -10.77 1.65 22.64
C ILE A 527 -10.72 2.66 23.80
N ASN A 528 -10.39 2.21 25.02
CA ASN A 528 -10.25 3.09 26.17
C ASN A 528 -9.05 4.05 26.03
N GLY A 529 -7.94 3.57 25.46
CA GLY A 529 -6.80 4.44 25.11
C GLY A 529 -7.20 5.53 24.11
N LEU A 530 -7.95 5.18 23.06
CA LEU A 530 -8.47 6.13 22.08
C LEU A 530 -9.42 7.17 22.71
N LYS A 531 -10.29 6.75 23.63
CA LYS A 531 -11.15 7.63 24.45
C LYS A 531 -10.30 8.65 25.24
N ASN A 532 -9.22 8.19 25.87
CA ASN A 532 -8.33 9.05 26.66
C ASN A 532 -7.48 10.01 25.81
N LEU A 533 -6.97 9.56 24.65
CA LEU A 533 -6.31 10.43 23.66
C LEU A 533 -7.27 11.52 23.17
N MET A 534 -8.53 11.16 22.87
CA MET A 534 -9.56 12.10 22.42
C MET A 534 -9.91 13.12 23.51
N ALA A 535 -10.12 12.67 24.75
CA ALA A 535 -10.39 13.54 25.90
C ALA A 535 -9.27 14.57 26.14
N HIS A 536 -8.03 14.21 25.83
CA HIS A 536 -6.84 15.06 25.95
C HIS A 536 -6.51 15.88 24.68
N ASN A 537 -7.35 15.84 23.64
CA ASN A 537 -7.13 16.51 22.35
C ASN A 537 -5.85 16.08 21.61
N LEU A 538 -5.32 14.87 21.83
CA LEU A 538 -4.04 14.46 21.22
C LEU A 538 -4.16 14.20 19.70
N HIS A 539 -5.39 14.10 19.16
CA HIS A 539 -5.67 14.21 17.71
C HIS A 539 -5.53 15.63 17.14
N PHE A 540 -5.33 16.65 17.97
CA PHE A 540 -4.97 18.01 17.54
C PHE A 540 -3.44 18.19 17.42
N ASP A 541 -2.66 17.12 17.58
CA ASP A 541 -1.20 17.11 17.44
C ASP A 541 -0.73 16.21 16.27
N HIS A 542 0.27 16.67 15.53
CA HIS A 542 0.94 15.88 14.49
C HIS A 542 1.80 14.75 15.06
N GLU A 543 2.29 14.85 16.31
CA GLU A 543 3.14 13.82 16.91
C GLU A 543 2.35 12.55 17.24
N TYR A 544 1.13 12.67 17.80
CA TYR A 544 0.29 11.50 18.08
C TYR A 544 -0.56 11.04 16.90
N SER A 545 -0.59 11.78 15.79
CA SER A 545 -1.47 11.55 14.64
C SER A 545 -1.42 10.13 14.05
N LYS A 546 -0.26 9.46 14.05
CA LYS A 546 -0.14 8.07 13.60
C LYS A 546 -0.69 7.06 14.60
N LEU A 547 -0.32 7.20 15.87
CA LEU A 547 -0.81 6.34 16.94
C LEU A 547 -2.34 6.42 16.95
N PHE A 548 -2.88 7.64 16.94
CA PHE A 548 -4.30 7.91 16.94
C PHE A 548 -5.04 7.26 15.75
N GLN A 549 -4.53 7.43 14.53
CA GLN A 549 -5.08 6.77 13.33
C GLN A 549 -4.98 5.23 13.40
N ALA A 550 -3.88 4.67 13.92
CA ALA A 550 -3.72 3.21 14.05
C ALA A 550 -4.70 2.61 15.08
N LEU A 551 -4.88 3.27 16.24
CA LEU A 551 -5.85 2.85 17.25
C LEU A 551 -7.29 2.95 16.71
N SER A 552 -7.63 4.05 16.02
CA SER A 552 -8.97 4.25 15.42
C SER A 552 -9.33 3.17 14.39
N VAL A 553 -8.50 2.98 13.36
CA VAL A 553 -8.74 2.00 12.29
C VAL A 553 -8.76 0.56 12.81
N TYR A 554 -8.02 0.27 13.89
CA TYR A 554 -8.07 -1.03 14.57
C TYR A 554 -9.38 -1.25 15.37
N SER A 555 -10.02 -0.17 15.85
CA SER A 555 -11.30 -0.21 16.58
C SER A 555 -12.55 -0.13 15.71
N GLU A 556 -12.45 0.35 14.47
CA GLU A 556 -13.57 0.57 13.54
C GLU A 556 -14.15 -0.73 12.95
N GLU A 557 -15.49 -0.83 12.85
CA GLU A 557 -16.18 -1.97 12.20
C GLU A 557 -15.91 -2.02 10.68
N ALA A 558 -15.93 -0.86 10.01
CA ALA A 558 -15.51 -0.71 8.63
C ALA A 558 -14.74 0.61 8.41
N SER A 559 -13.54 0.48 7.86
CA SER A 559 -12.57 1.56 7.71
C SER A 559 -12.06 1.65 6.28
N ILE A 560 -12.03 2.87 5.72
CA ILE A 560 -11.51 3.18 4.38
C ILE A 560 -10.33 4.13 4.54
N GLY A 561 -9.11 3.59 4.60
CA GLY A 561 -7.88 4.38 4.68
C GLY A 561 -7.44 4.90 3.31
N GLY A 562 -7.29 6.22 3.15
CA GLY A 562 -6.95 6.81 1.84
C GLY A 562 -6.25 8.17 1.83
N CYS A 563 -5.54 8.43 0.74
CA CYS A 563 -4.71 9.62 0.53
C CYS A 563 -4.37 9.82 -0.96
N LYS A 564 -4.08 11.06 -1.41
CA LYS A 564 -3.79 11.40 -2.82
C LYS A 564 -2.78 10.47 -3.51
N SER A 565 -1.70 10.08 -2.84
CA SER A 565 -0.65 9.15 -3.35
C SER A 565 -0.59 7.81 -2.60
N GLY A 566 -1.63 7.47 -1.84
CA GLY A 566 -1.53 6.98 -0.46
C GLY A 566 -0.78 5.71 -0.06
N ASN A 567 0.07 5.10 -0.88
CA ASN A 567 0.82 3.88 -0.52
C ASN A 567 1.73 4.08 0.71
N GLU A 568 2.53 5.16 0.76
CA GLU A 568 3.48 5.36 1.86
C GLU A 568 2.78 5.52 3.22
N ARG A 569 1.71 6.32 3.25
CA ARG A 569 0.96 6.65 4.48
C ARG A 569 0.05 5.51 4.91
N ALA A 570 -0.57 4.80 3.96
CA ALA A 570 -1.33 3.59 4.28
C ALA A 570 -0.41 2.47 4.81
N GLN A 571 0.80 2.30 4.27
CA GLN A 571 1.78 1.34 4.79
C GLN A 571 2.18 1.67 6.24
N ALA A 572 2.47 2.95 6.55
CA ALA A 572 2.84 3.39 7.89
C ALA A 572 1.73 3.12 8.95
N ILE A 573 0.45 3.33 8.59
CA ILE A 573 -0.67 3.09 9.50
C ILE A 573 -1.05 1.60 9.56
N ASN A 574 -1.21 0.92 8.41
CA ASN A 574 -1.54 -0.50 8.35
C ASN A 574 -0.46 -1.40 8.99
N GLY A 575 0.81 -1.01 8.92
CA GLY A 575 1.90 -1.72 9.57
C GLY A 575 1.84 -1.65 11.11
N ARG A 576 1.40 -0.51 11.67
CA ARG A 576 1.17 -0.36 13.12
C ARG A 576 -0.09 -1.10 13.57
N ILE A 577 -1.14 -1.12 12.75
CA ILE A 577 -2.34 -1.94 12.98
C ILE A 577 -1.98 -3.45 13.00
N ALA A 578 -1.06 -3.90 12.15
CA ALA A 578 -0.58 -5.28 12.18
C ALA A 578 0.14 -5.65 13.49
N ILE A 579 0.79 -4.70 14.18
CA ILE A 579 1.33 -4.93 15.53
C ILE A 579 0.19 -5.19 16.54
N LEU A 580 -0.90 -4.42 16.45
CA LEU A 580 -2.09 -4.58 17.30
C LEU A 580 -2.86 -5.89 17.01
N ASP A 581 -2.96 -6.30 15.74
CA ASP A 581 -3.51 -7.61 15.36
C ASP A 581 -2.63 -8.76 15.89
N SER A 582 -1.31 -8.65 15.80
CA SER A 582 -0.34 -9.61 16.35
C SER A 582 -0.51 -9.79 17.87
N LEU A 583 -0.73 -8.68 18.60
CA LEU A 583 -1.03 -8.69 20.03
C LEU A 583 -2.35 -9.41 20.33
N SER A 584 -3.42 -9.11 19.58
CA SER A 584 -4.71 -9.80 19.71
C SER A 584 -4.67 -11.29 19.31
N ALA A 585 -3.78 -11.67 18.39
CA ALA A 585 -3.48 -13.06 18.04
C ALA A 585 -2.79 -13.83 19.18
N GLY A 586 -2.16 -13.12 20.13
CA GLY A 586 -1.47 -13.67 21.29
C GLY A 586 0.05 -13.74 21.15
N LYS A 587 0.66 -12.88 20.32
CA LYS A 587 2.13 -12.79 20.21
C LYS A 587 2.73 -12.25 21.52
N ASP A 588 3.63 -13.02 22.12
CA ASP A 588 4.36 -12.65 23.33
C ASP A 588 5.88 -12.49 23.05
N SER A 589 6.44 -11.37 23.48
CA SER A 589 7.87 -11.01 23.42
C SER A 589 8.11 -9.76 24.28
N PRO A 590 9.35 -9.44 24.71
CA PRO A 590 9.64 -8.25 25.51
C PRO A 590 9.07 -6.97 24.89
N GLU A 591 9.31 -6.74 23.60
CA GLU A 591 8.86 -5.56 22.86
C GLU A 591 7.32 -5.46 22.82
N MET A 592 6.63 -6.60 22.63
CA MET A 592 5.17 -6.68 22.65
C MET A 592 4.57 -6.45 24.06
N ARG A 593 5.31 -6.78 25.13
CA ARG A 593 4.90 -6.50 26.52
C ARG A 593 5.01 -5.01 26.85
N GLU A 594 6.07 -4.34 26.40
CA GLU A 594 6.21 -2.87 26.55
C GLU A 594 5.04 -2.13 25.90
N ILE A 595 4.60 -2.56 24.71
CA ILE A 595 3.39 -2.03 24.06
C ILE A 595 2.15 -2.27 24.93
N ILE A 596 1.97 -3.47 25.49
CA ILE A 596 0.81 -3.78 26.35
C ILE A 596 0.83 -3.02 27.68
N GLU A 597 1.98 -2.80 28.28
CA GLU A 597 2.12 -2.00 29.51
C GLU A 597 1.75 -0.53 29.26
N ALA A 598 2.35 0.08 28.23
CA ALA A 598 2.05 1.46 27.84
C ALA A 598 0.60 1.65 27.40
N LEU A 599 0.04 0.68 26.67
CA LEU A 599 -1.37 0.65 26.26
C LEU A 599 -2.31 0.50 27.45
N SER A 600 -1.96 -0.30 28.46
CA SER A 600 -2.74 -0.46 29.70
C SER A 600 -2.78 0.83 30.50
N ALA A 601 -1.62 1.49 30.68
CA ALA A 601 -1.55 2.78 31.34
C ALA A 601 -2.37 3.86 30.59
N LEU A 602 -2.29 3.88 29.26
CA LEU A 602 -3.10 4.79 28.44
C LEU A 602 -4.61 4.48 28.51
N ALA A 603 -4.99 3.21 28.68
CA ALA A 603 -6.39 2.78 28.82
C ALA A 603 -7.00 3.18 30.16
N THR A 604 -6.24 3.14 31.26
CA THR A 604 -6.71 3.58 32.59
C THR A 604 -6.98 5.08 32.65
N GLY A 605 -6.11 5.89 32.05
CA GLY A 605 -6.28 7.35 31.97
C GLY A 605 -5.59 8.12 33.10
N GLY A 606 -6.20 9.22 33.56
CA GLY A 606 -5.63 10.10 34.58
C GLY A 606 -4.54 11.05 34.07
N ASP A 607 -3.79 11.67 35.00
CA ASP A 607 -2.79 12.72 34.68
C ASP A 607 -1.60 12.22 33.84
N THR A 608 -1.40 10.91 33.74
CA THR A 608 -0.29 10.27 33.00
C THR A 608 -0.54 10.12 31.49
N VAL A 609 -1.75 10.41 30.98
CA VAL A 609 -2.15 10.11 29.58
C VAL A 609 -1.13 10.57 28.52
N LEU A 610 -0.54 11.76 28.66
CA LEU A 610 0.47 12.25 27.71
C LEU A 610 1.76 11.39 27.73
N GLN A 611 2.19 10.96 28.92
CA GLN A 611 3.37 10.14 29.12
C GLN A 611 3.13 8.72 28.59
N SER A 612 1.96 8.14 28.89
CA SER A 612 1.54 6.82 28.38
C SER A 612 1.33 6.82 26.86
N ALA A 613 0.80 7.91 26.29
CA ALA A 613 0.70 8.09 24.84
C ALA A 613 2.08 8.14 24.16
N GLN A 614 3.05 8.85 24.75
CA GLN A 614 4.42 8.86 24.24
C GLN A 614 5.10 7.49 24.35
N ALA A 615 4.95 6.80 25.49
CA ALA A 615 5.49 5.47 25.70
C ALA A 615 4.93 4.48 24.66
N LEU A 616 3.60 4.49 24.47
CA LEU A 616 2.93 3.62 23.50
C LEU A 616 3.35 3.95 22.06
N LYS A 617 3.43 5.24 21.70
CA LYS A 617 3.93 5.68 20.40
C LYS A 617 5.34 5.13 20.15
N ASN A 618 6.26 5.34 21.09
CA ASN A 618 7.65 4.94 20.96
C ASN A 618 7.80 3.40 20.84
N ALA A 619 7.07 2.63 21.65
CA ALA A 619 7.11 1.17 21.61
C ALA A 619 6.53 0.61 20.29
N VAL A 620 5.39 1.14 19.83
CA VAL A 620 4.77 0.74 18.54
C VAL A 620 5.63 1.18 17.34
N ASP A 621 6.25 2.36 17.38
CA ASP A 621 7.17 2.83 16.34
C ASP A 621 8.43 1.94 16.27
N ALA A 622 9.00 1.57 17.42
CA ALA A 622 10.16 0.69 17.50
C ALA A 622 9.84 -0.72 16.97
N GLU A 623 8.71 -1.31 17.36
CA GLU A 623 8.30 -2.64 16.89
C GLU A 623 7.94 -2.64 15.41
N TYR A 624 7.31 -1.58 14.91
CA TYR A 624 7.08 -1.38 13.48
C TYR A 624 8.41 -1.28 12.69
N ASN A 625 9.42 -0.57 13.21
CA ASN A 625 10.77 -0.54 12.63
C ASN A 625 11.47 -1.92 12.70
N ARG A 626 11.18 -2.74 13.73
CA ARG A 626 11.82 -4.04 13.96
C ARG A 626 11.26 -5.17 13.10
N ILE A 627 9.93 -5.28 12.99
CA ILE A 627 9.24 -6.38 12.26
C ILE A 627 8.11 -5.93 11.32
N GLY A 628 7.62 -4.69 11.40
CA GLY A 628 6.44 -4.25 10.63
C GLY A 628 6.72 -3.70 9.23
N LEU A 629 7.92 -3.13 9.00
CA LEU A 629 8.27 -2.33 7.81
C LEU A 629 8.00 -3.00 6.46
N GLN A 630 8.22 -4.31 6.32
CA GLN A 630 8.11 -5.08 5.08
C GLN A 630 7.15 -6.29 5.24
N SER A 631 6.12 -6.11 6.08
CA SER A 631 4.97 -6.98 6.26
C SER A 631 3.92 -6.80 5.13
N ALA A 632 2.76 -7.47 5.25
CA ALA A 632 1.60 -7.32 4.34
C ALA A 632 1.24 -5.88 3.97
N ALA A 633 1.39 -4.93 4.90
CA ALA A 633 1.11 -3.51 4.67
C ALA A 633 1.93 -2.89 3.52
N SER A 634 3.16 -3.38 3.30
CA SER A 634 4.03 -2.95 2.19
C SER A 634 3.62 -3.53 0.83
N ILE A 635 3.10 -4.76 0.83
CA ILE A 635 2.73 -5.52 -0.38
C ILE A 635 1.58 -4.85 -1.12
N VAL A 636 0.70 -4.13 -0.42
CA VAL A 636 -0.36 -3.30 -1.00
C VAL A 636 0.17 -2.37 -2.10
N SER A 637 1.38 -1.82 -1.92
CA SER A 637 2.03 -0.98 -2.92
C SER A 637 2.49 -1.78 -4.16
N LEU A 638 3.08 -2.96 -3.95
CA LEU A 638 3.49 -3.86 -5.03
C LEU A 638 2.29 -4.29 -5.89
N VAL A 639 1.17 -4.54 -5.22
CA VAL A 639 -0.13 -4.95 -5.79
C VAL A 639 -0.86 -3.82 -6.53
N ASP A 640 -0.64 -2.57 -6.13
CA ASP A 640 -1.33 -1.37 -6.65
C ASP A 640 -0.55 -0.65 -7.77
N GLN A 641 0.76 -0.48 -7.59
CA GLN A 641 1.64 0.32 -8.47
C GLN A 641 2.79 -0.49 -9.09
N GLY A 642 2.84 -1.81 -8.89
CA GLY A 642 3.89 -2.70 -9.41
C GLY A 642 5.26 -2.56 -8.73
N ALA A 643 5.38 -1.70 -7.71
CA ALA A 643 6.66 -1.30 -7.14
C ALA A 643 6.51 -0.86 -5.68
N SER A 644 7.60 -0.95 -4.90
CA SER A 644 7.61 -0.56 -3.49
C SER A 644 7.16 0.90 -3.27
N ALA A 645 6.52 1.16 -2.13
CA ALA A 645 6.24 2.53 -1.71
C ALA A 645 7.56 3.29 -1.49
N LYS A 646 7.53 4.63 -1.56
CA LYS A 646 8.70 5.46 -1.31
C LYS A 646 8.66 6.04 0.12
N VAL A 647 8.52 5.18 1.13
CA VAL A 647 8.42 5.62 2.54
C VAL A 647 9.76 6.25 2.93
N GLU A 648 9.70 7.50 3.36
CA GLU A 648 10.86 8.25 3.87
C GLU A 648 10.59 8.71 5.31
N ALA A 649 11.63 8.67 6.16
CA ALA A 649 11.62 9.34 7.47
C ALA A 649 12.33 10.70 7.39
N LYS A 650 11.89 11.68 8.18
CA LYS A 650 12.50 13.02 8.19
C LYS A 650 13.94 12.95 8.72
N ASN A 651 14.81 13.74 8.09
CA ASN A 651 16.16 14.00 8.60
C ASN A 651 16.11 15.29 9.44
N GLY A 652 16.43 15.19 10.74
CA GLY A 652 16.15 16.23 11.75
C GLY A 652 16.94 17.54 11.66
N SER A 653 17.50 17.88 10.50
CA SER A 653 18.44 18.98 10.30
C SER A 653 18.06 19.96 9.17
N VAL A 654 17.00 19.70 8.39
CA VAL A 654 16.66 20.51 7.21
C VAL A 654 15.15 20.68 7.03
N TRP A 655 14.55 21.74 7.61
CA TRP A 655 13.12 22.04 7.45
C TRP A 655 12.72 22.63 6.08
N TRP A 656 13.63 23.30 5.36
CA TRP A 656 13.33 24.09 4.16
C TRP A 656 13.45 23.33 2.81
N TRP A 657 13.96 22.08 2.81
CA TRP A 657 14.03 21.20 1.62
C TRP A 657 13.18 19.92 1.81
N THR A 658 12.04 20.02 2.49
CA THR A 658 11.31 18.85 3.02
C THR A 658 10.51 18.06 1.96
N SER A 659 10.90 16.81 1.74
CA SER A 659 10.17 15.84 0.89
C SER A 659 8.74 15.63 1.38
N ARG A 660 7.72 15.91 0.55
CA ARG A 660 6.32 15.62 0.89
C ARG A 660 5.93 14.13 0.82
N ASN A 661 6.92 13.26 0.57
CA ASN A 661 6.82 11.81 0.68
C ASN A 661 7.22 11.29 2.08
N TYR A 662 7.66 12.16 3.00
CA TYR A 662 7.87 11.74 4.39
C TYR A 662 6.56 11.19 4.95
N ALA A 663 6.59 9.91 5.30
CA ALA A 663 5.55 9.23 6.06
C ALA A 663 6.04 8.89 7.48
N GLU A 664 7.34 9.03 7.75
CA GLU A 664 7.94 8.78 9.06
C GLU A 664 8.66 10.00 9.65
N GLU A 665 8.73 10.08 10.99
CA GLU A 665 9.12 11.31 11.70
C GLU A 665 10.62 11.48 11.96
N GLN A 666 11.37 10.40 12.19
CA GLN A 666 12.79 10.48 12.51
C GLN A 666 13.56 9.28 11.94
N ASN A 667 14.60 9.55 11.14
CA ASN A 667 15.54 8.52 10.66
C ASN A 667 16.23 7.74 11.81
N SER A 668 16.32 8.31 13.01
CA SER A 668 16.92 7.67 14.20
C SER A 668 16.02 6.64 14.88
N ALA A 669 14.69 6.75 14.73
CA ALA A 669 13.73 5.76 15.22
C ALA A 669 13.40 4.71 14.16
N MET A 670 13.49 5.09 12.87
CA MET A 670 13.23 4.23 11.72
C MET A 670 14.53 3.83 11.01
N ASP A 671 15.53 3.34 11.74
CA ASP A 671 16.87 3.09 11.20
C ASP A 671 16.93 1.96 10.15
N ASN A 672 16.01 0.99 10.20
CA ASN A 672 15.89 -0.06 9.19
C ASN A 672 15.21 0.43 7.89
N LEU A 673 14.58 1.62 7.87
CA LEU A 673 13.80 2.11 6.73
C LEU A 673 14.68 2.64 5.60
N HIS A 674 14.83 1.86 4.52
CA HIS A 674 15.55 2.27 3.31
C HIS A 674 14.76 1.97 2.01
N GLN A 675 13.97 2.95 1.56
CA GLN A 675 13.22 2.89 0.30
C GLN A 675 13.55 4.06 -0.65
N SER A 676 14.75 4.66 -0.52
CA SER A 676 15.12 5.86 -1.30
C SER A 676 15.19 5.61 -2.81
N LYS A 677 15.42 4.36 -3.24
CA LYS A 677 15.48 3.97 -4.66
C LYS A 677 14.23 3.26 -5.17
N ALA A 678 13.23 3.00 -4.31
CA ALA A 678 11.94 2.40 -4.69
C ALA A 678 11.27 3.11 -5.87
N GLY A 679 11.39 4.44 -5.92
CA GLY A 679 10.86 5.26 -7.02
C GLY A 679 11.40 4.95 -8.42
N SER A 680 12.50 4.20 -8.57
CA SER A 680 13.02 3.80 -9.89
C SER A 680 12.17 2.71 -10.57
N MET A 681 11.48 1.87 -9.79
CA MET A 681 10.63 0.78 -10.31
C MET A 681 9.22 1.27 -10.67
N GLN A 682 8.79 2.42 -10.13
CA GLN A 682 7.42 2.93 -10.28
C GLN A 682 7.10 3.31 -11.75
N ALA A 683 5.93 2.85 -12.21
CA ALA A 683 5.49 2.93 -13.61
C ALA A 683 5.58 4.33 -14.25
N HIS A 684 5.20 5.36 -13.48
CA HIS A 684 5.16 6.76 -13.92
C HIS A 684 6.52 7.47 -13.97
N LYS A 685 7.61 6.76 -13.64
CA LYS A 685 8.99 7.28 -13.57
C LYS A 685 9.90 6.63 -14.62
N SER A 686 10.62 5.55 -14.27
CA SER A 686 11.68 5.01 -15.13
C SER A 686 11.32 3.71 -15.85
N LEU A 687 10.15 3.11 -15.58
CA LEU A 687 9.71 1.85 -16.20
C LEU A 687 9.78 1.90 -17.74
N THR A 688 9.24 2.95 -18.34
CA THR A 688 9.17 3.12 -19.80
C THR A 688 10.57 3.31 -20.42
N THR A 689 11.44 4.06 -19.75
CA THR A 689 12.86 4.21 -20.12
C THR A 689 13.58 2.86 -20.05
N MET A 690 13.44 2.11 -18.95
CA MET A 690 14.08 0.79 -18.77
C MET A 690 13.59 -0.25 -19.78
N MET A 691 12.30 -0.20 -20.19
CA MET A 691 11.78 -1.04 -21.26
C MET A 691 12.36 -0.68 -22.64
N ALA A 692 12.67 0.60 -22.89
CA ALA A 692 13.31 1.03 -24.13
C ALA A 692 14.82 0.74 -24.14
N GLU A 693 15.55 1.06 -23.06
CA GLU A 693 16.99 0.81 -22.91
C GLU A 693 17.33 -0.70 -22.99
N ALA A 694 16.42 -1.58 -22.56
CA ALA A 694 16.56 -3.03 -22.73
C ALA A 694 16.67 -3.50 -24.20
N TRP A 695 16.30 -2.67 -25.18
CA TRP A 695 16.49 -2.97 -26.62
C TRP A 695 17.90 -2.61 -27.09
N ASP A 696 18.58 -1.66 -26.46
CA ASP A 696 19.92 -1.24 -26.89
C ASP A 696 20.97 -2.31 -26.55
N PHE A 697 20.68 -3.16 -25.55
CA PHE A 697 21.39 -4.41 -25.27
C PHE A 697 21.03 -5.57 -26.23
N LEU A 698 20.13 -5.35 -27.21
CA LEU A 698 19.77 -6.30 -28.27
C LEU A 698 20.25 -5.84 -29.67
N PRO A 699 21.54 -6.01 -29.93
CA PRO A 699 21.92 -6.72 -31.15
C PRO A 699 22.66 -8.03 -30.83
N ILE A 700 22.00 -8.92 -30.08
CA ILE A 700 22.39 -10.35 -30.03
C ILE A 700 22.56 -10.83 -31.47
N ASN A 701 23.74 -11.37 -31.77
CA ASN A 701 24.19 -11.64 -33.13
C ASN A 701 23.36 -12.74 -33.81
N TRP A 702 23.41 -12.79 -35.14
CA TRP A 702 22.62 -13.74 -35.96
C TRP A 702 22.81 -15.21 -35.56
N TRP A 703 24.01 -15.59 -35.11
CA TRP A 703 24.32 -16.94 -34.64
C TRP A 703 23.60 -17.32 -33.34
N GLU A 704 23.56 -16.41 -32.38
CA GLU A 704 22.80 -16.61 -31.14
C GLU A 704 21.28 -16.51 -31.37
N ARG A 705 20.81 -15.70 -32.31
CA ARG A 705 19.39 -15.71 -32.75
C ARG A 705 18.96 -17.06 -33.34
N LEU A 706 19.86 -17.76 -34.04
CA LEU A 706 19.60 -19.13 -34.49
C LEU A 706 19.56 -20.12 -33.32
N LYS A 707 20.56 -20.06 -32.42
CA LYS A 707 20.68 -20.99 -31.27
C LYS A 707 19.58 -20.83 -30.21
N SER A 708 18.92 -19.67 -30.13
CA SER A 708 17.95 -19.35 -29.07
C SER A 708 16.49 -19.67 -29.40
N GLY A 709 16.15 -19.93 -30.67
CA GLY A 709 14.81 -20.32 -31.10
C GLY A 709 14.65 -21.84 -31.30
N PRO A 710 13.42 -22.38 -31.34
CA PRO A 710 13.16 -23.82 -31.54
C PRO A 710 13.55 -24.36 -32.93
N LEU A 711 14.05 -23.51 -33.84
CA LEU A 711 14.66 -23.90 -35.12
C LEU A 711 16.18 -24.14 -35.01
N GLY A 712 16.82 -23.73 -33.92
CA GLY A 712 18.27 -23.84 -33.71
C GLY A 712 18.80 -25.28 -33.67
N THR A 713 17.95 -26.24 -33.30
CA THR A 713 18.22 -27.68 -33.33
C THR A 713 18.26 -28.27 -34.75
N VAL A 714 17.86 -27.52 -35.79
CA VAL A 714 17.78 -28.00 -37.18
C VAL A 714 18.60 -27.13 -38.15
N GLY A 715 18.73 -25.82 -37.88
CA GLY A 715 19.35 -24.85 -38.79
C GLY A 715 20.88 -24.88 -38.94
N GLY A 716 21.59 -25.88 -38.41
CA GLY A 716 23.05 -25.85 -38.23
C GLY A 716 23.94 -25.93 -39.48
N VAL A 717 23.37 -26.12 -40.69
CA VAL A 717 24.14 -26.54 -41.89
C VAL A 717 24.22 -25.45 -42.99
N ILE A 718 23.32 -24.47 -43.01
CA ILE A 718 23.12 -23.56 -44.17
C ILE A 718 23.90 -22.23 -44.01
N ALA A 719 24.81 -22.16 -43.04
CA ALA A 719 25.34 -20.91 -42.48
C ALA A 719 26.76 -20.50 -42.94
N ILE A 720 27.21 -21.02 -44.08
CA ILE A 720 28.47 -20.63 -44.73
C ILE A 720 28.12 -20.24 -46.18
N ILE A 721 28.68 -19.12 -46.65
CA ILE A 721 28.55 -18.47 -47.99
C ILE A 721 27.76 -17.14 -47.97
N ILE A 722 28.47 -16.06 -48.33
CA ILE A 722 28.04 -14.71 -48.77
C ILE A 722 27.41 -13.76 -47.72
N ALA A 723 28.06 -12.59 -47.58
CA ALA A 723 27.43 -11.33 -47.20
C ALA A 723 27.24 -10.48 -48.48
N PRO A 724 26.10 -9.80 -48.65
CA PRO A 724 26.03 -8.40 -48.22
C PRO A 724 24.80 -8.15 -47.32
N ILE A 725 25.05 -8.14 -46.01
CA ILE A 725 24.03 -8.51 -45.03
C ILE A 725 23.13 -7.37 -44.54
N ALA A 726 23.62 -6.14 -44.39
CA ALA A 726 22.89 -5.09 -43.63
C ALA A 726 21.47 -4.76 -44.14
N VAL A 727 21.30 -4.48 -45.44
CA VAL A 727 20.00 -4.08 -46.02
C VAL A 727 19.07 -5.28 -46.23
N VAL A 728 19.63 -6.42 -46.63
CA VAL A 728 18.87 -7.67 -46.78
C VAL A 728 18.37 -8.17 -45.43
N VAL A 729 19.16 -8.06 -44.35
CA VAL A 729 18.74 -8.50 -43.01
C VAL A 729 17.70 -7.59 -42.38
N LEU A 730 17.68 -6.27 -42.61
CA LEU A 730 16.55 -5.44 -42.18
C LEU A 730 15.25 -5.83 -42.91
N SER A 731 15.32 -6.02 -44.22
CA SER A 731 14.19 -6.44 -45.06
C SER A 731 13.69 -7.84 -44.68
N TYR A 732 14.62 -8.78 -44.47
CA TYR A 732 14.34 -10.14 -44.02
C TYR A 732 13.87 -10.17 -42.57
N HIS A 733 14.30 -9.28 -41.68
CA HIS A 733 13.75 -9.18 -40.32
C HIS A 733 12.30 -8.69 -40.33
N ALA A 734 11.95 -7.70 -41.16
CA ALA A 734 10.56 -7.34 -41.37
C ALA A 734 9.74 -8.53 -41.90
N PHE A 735 10.27 -9.24 -42.91
CA PHE A 735 9.59 -10.39 -43.52
C PHE A 735 9.48 -11.62 -42.60
N ASP A 736 10.54 -12.02 -41.91
CA ASP A 736 10.58 -13.17 -40.98
C ASP A 736 9.76 -12.88 -39.71
N ASN A 737 9.78 -11.65 -39.19
CA ASN A 737 8.93 -11.26 -38.05
C ASN A 737 7.44 -11.20 -38.47
N ALA A 738 7.14 -10.69 -39.67
CA ALA A 738 5.79 -10.75 -40.25
C ALA A 738 5.34 -12.21 -40.53
N ALA A 739 6.22 -13.05 -41.07
CA ALA A 739 5.94 -14.46 -41.35
C ALA A 739 5.78 -15.28 -40.06
N ARG A 740 6.54 -15.00 -39.00
CA ARG A 740 6.34 -15.60 -37.67
C ARG A 740 5.06 -15.11 -37.01
N THR A 741 4.71 -13.84 -37.18
CA THR A 741 3.42 -13.30 -36.73
C THR A 741 2.27 -14.00 -37.47
N SER A 742 2.33 -14.07 -38.80
CA SER A 742 1.38 -14.78 -39.66
C SER A 742 1.27 -16.25 -39.30
N LYS A 743 2.38 -16.97 -39.13
CA LYS A 743 2.41 -18.40 -38.78
C LYS A 743 1.95 -18.68 -37.35
N THR A 744 2.14 -17.72 -36.43
CA THR A 744 1.54 -17.80 -35.09
C THR A 744 0.03 -17.63 -35.16
N LEU A 745 -0.47 -16.68 -35.95
CA LEU A 745 -1.91 -16.50 -36.23
C LEU A 745 -2.51 -17.73 -36.93
N GLU A 746 -1.80 -18.32 -37.89
CA GLU A 746 -2.19 -19.52 -38.64
C GLU A 746 -2.32 -20.76 -37.72
N ILE A 747 -1.33 -20.98 -36.84
CA ILE A 747 -1.37 -22.06 -35.84
C ILE A 747 -2.49 -21.82 -34.81
N ILE A 748 -2.78 -20.57 -34.46
CA ILE A 748 -3.91 -20.22 -33.58
C ILE A 748 -5.25 -20.43 -34.30
N ALA A 749 -5.36 -20.12 -35.59
CA ALA A 749 -6.54 -20.37 -36.41
C ALA A 749 -6.83 -21.88 -36.50
N MET A 750 -5.86 -22.68 -36.93
CA MET A 750 -5.99 -24.15 -36.97
C MET A 750 -6.40 -24.74 -35.62
N ARG A 751 -5.86 -24.22 -34.50
CA ARG A 751 -6.20 -24.69 -33.14
C ARG A 751 -7.59 -24.26 -32.66
N ASN A 752 -8.12 -23.16 -33.19
CA ASN A 752 -9.50 -22.74 -32.93
C ASN A 752 -10.50 -23.51 -33.81
N GLU A 753 -10.12 -23.88 -35.03
CA GLU A 753 -10.91 -24.74 -35.92
C GLU A 753 -10.92 -26.21 -35.45
N SER A 754 -9.85 -26.69 -34.80
CA SER A 754 -9.74 -28.04 -34.26
C SER A 754 -10.47 -28.27 -32.91
N ASN A 755 -11.44 -27.42 -32.55
CA ASN A 755 -12.21 -27.55 -31.30
C ASN A 755 -13.72 -27.40 -31.57
N PRO A 756 -14.44 -28.51 -31.87
CA PRO A 756 -15.80 -28.47 -32.39
C PRO A 756 -16.87 -28.04 -31.35
N ASP A 757 -16.59 -28.14 -30.06
CA ASP A 757 -17.61 -28.04 -29.00
C ASP A 757 -17.83 -26.62 -28.43
N ARG A 758 -17.56 -25.57 -29.22
CA ARG A 758 -17.93 -24.19 -28.86
C ARG A 758 -19.31 -23.81 -29.47
N PRO A 759 -20.34 -23.54 -28.64
CA PRO A 759 -21.66 -23.18 -29.15
C PRO A 759 -21.63 -21.79 -29.84
N LYS A 760 -22.21 -21.71 -31.04
CA LYS A 760 -22.34 -20.48 -31.80
C LYS A 760 -23.45 -19.59 -31.23
N THR A 761 -23.09 -18.56 -30.48
CA THR A 761 -24.00 -17.44 -30.16
C THR A 761 -24.05 -16.44 -31.32
N MET A 762 -25.18 -15.74 -31.48
CA MET A 762 -25.52 -15.01 -32.70
C MET A 762 -24.83 -13.64 -32.82
N ASN A 763 -24.30 -13.33 -34.00
CA ASN A 763 -24.01 -11.95 -34.40
C ASN A 763 -25.31 -11.24 -34.82
N GLY A 764 -25.66 -10.14 -34.13
CA GLY A 764 -26.73 -9.24 -34.56
C GLY A 764 -26.25 -8.34 -35.71
N SER A 765 -26.86 -8.50 -36.89
CA SER A 765 -26.56 -7.65 -38.06
C SER A 765 -27.22 -6.29 -37.94
N TYR A 766 -26.43 -5.21 -38.10
CA TYR A 766 -26.91 -3.91 -38.57
C TYR A 766 -25.92 -3.31 -39.55
N GLY A 767 -26.39 -3.06 -40.77
CA GLY A 767 -25.69 -2.29 -41.78
C GLY A 767 -26.70 -1.53 -42.64
N VAL A 768 -26.56 -0.20 -42.72
CA VAL A 768 -27.32 0.66 -43.64
C VAL A 768 -26.34 1.65 -44.28
N MET A 769 -26.66 2.02 -45.52
CA MET A 769 -25.77 2.63 -46.52
C MET A 769 -25.19 4.00 -46.17
N SER A 770 -24.08 4.30 -46.83
CA SER A 770 -23.55 5.65 -47.00
C SER A 770 -24.46 6.55 -47.85
N LYS A 771 -24.39 7.86 -47.61
CA LYS A 771 -24.63 8.89 -48.63
C LYS A 771 -23.63 10.04 -48.47
N LEU A 772 -23.14 10.53 -49.61
CA LEU A 772 -22.42 11.80 -49.73
C LEU A 772 -23.42 12.94 -49.94
N SER A 773 -23.16 14.09 -49.32
CA SER A 773 -23.65 15.40 -49.74
C SER A 773 -22.74 16.49 -49.16
N GLU A 774 -22.69 17.65 -49.80
CA GLU A 774 -21.60 18.62 -49.66
C GLU A 774 -21.82 19.68 -48.56
N GLY A 775 -20.71 20.10 -47.95
CA GLY A 775 -20.42 21.51 -47.60
C GLY A 775 -21.35 22.30 -46.68
N LYS A 776 -20.83 22.71 -45.52
CA LYS A 776 -20.41 24.12 -45.34
C LYS A 776 -19.47 24.35 -44.15
N GLU A 777 -18.88 25.54 -44.14
CA GLU A 777 -17.83 25.95 -43.20
C GLU A 777 -18.31 26.04 -41.75
N HIS A 778 -17.45 25.70 -40.79
CA HIS A 778 -17.22 26.50 -39.58
C HIS A 778 -15.82 26.22 -39.04
N ALA A 779 -15.15 27.25 -38.50
CA ALA A 779 -13.71 27.21 -38.25
C ALA A 779 -13.32 26.51 -36.92
N PRO A 780 -12.23 25.73 -36.89
CA PRO A 780 -11.70 25.18 -35.65
C PRO A 780 -11.00 26.27 -34.83
N ARG A 781 -11.46 26.51 -33.59
CA ARG A 781 -10.67 27.26 -32.61
C ARG A 781 -9.43 26.45 -32.24
N ALA A 782 -8.25 27.01 -32.48
CA ALA A 782 -6.98 26.39 -32.10
C ALA A 782 -6.93 26.15 -30.58
N ARG A 783 -6.78 24.89 -30.16
CA ARG A 783 -6.22 24.58 -28.84
C ARG A 783 -4.71 24.61 -28.98
N VAL A 784 -4.07 25.59 -28.35
CA VAL A 784 -2.61 25.60 -28.19
C VAL A 784 -2.24 24.44 -27.29
N ALA A 785 -1.42 23.52 -27.78
CA ALA A 785 -0.70 22.59 -26.93
C ALA A 785 0.48 23.34 -26.32
N GLN A 786 0.44 23.60 -25.02
CA GLN A 786 1.63 23.96 -24.26
C GLN A 786 2.21 22.67 -23.66
N ASP A 787 3.28 22.18 -24.27
CA ASP A 787 4.16 21.21 -23.62
C ASP A 787 4.99 21.95 -22.57
N GLU A 788 4.76 21.67 -21.29
CA GLU A 788 5.58 22.16 -20.17
C GLU A 788 6.30 20.99 -19.48
N ASP A 789 7.31 20.44 -20.16
CA ASP A 789 8.26 19.51 -19.56
C ASP A 789 9.18 20.27 -18.58
N ALA A 790 8.79 20.30 -17.31
CA ALA A 790 9.53 20.92 -16.22
C ALA A 790 10.81 20.11 -15.88
N HIS A 791 11.88 20.33 -16.67
CA HIS A 791 13.19 19.69 -16.52
C HIS A 791 13.91 20.06 -15.20
N ALA A 792 13.68 19.26 -14.14
CA ALA A 792 14.44 19.33 -12.90
C ALA A 792 15.81 18.61 -13.00
N LEU A 793 16.78 19.23 -13.69
CA LEU A 793 18.14 18.71 -13.85
C LEU A 793 19.02 18.93 -12.61
N SER A 794 19.02 17.97 -11.67
CA SER A 794 19.99 17.94 -10.57
C SER A 794 21.35 17.39 -11.04
N GLN A 795 22.27 18.28 -11.47
CA GLN A 795 23.64 17.90 -11.81
C GLN A 795 24.49 17.64 -10.54
N GLU A 796 24.69 16.38 -10.17
CA GLU A 796 25.70 16.00 -9.19
C GLU A 796 27.11 16.11 -9.82
N ARG A 797 27.85 17.19 -9.51
CA ARG A 797 29.28 17.29 -9.84
C ARG A 797 30.13 16.62 -8.74
N SER A 798 30.74 15.50 -9.07
CA SER A 798 31.77 14.86 -8.25
C SER A 798 33.08 15.67 -8.25
N ALA A 799 33.68 15.87 -7.08
CA ALA A 799 35.04 16.37 -6.92
C ALA A 799 35.94 15.28 -6.27
N PRO A 800 37.22 15.14 -6.67
CA PRO A 800 38.11 14.09 -6.17
C PRO A 800 38.71 14.42 -4.80
N PRO A 801 39.19 13.42 -4.04
CA PRO A 801 39.74 13.60 -2.69
C PRO A 801 41.18 14.14 -2.70
N GLY A 802 41.52 14.91 -1.67
CA GLY A 802 42.86 15.44 -1.41
C GLY A 802 43.15 15.55 0.10
N LEU A 803 44.44 15.53 0.43
CA LEU A 803 45.08 15.50 1.75
C LEU A 803 44.42 16.41 2.83
N GLY A 804 44.42 16.09 4.13
CA GLY A 804 45.19 15.06 4.83
C GLY A 804 46.29 15.64 5.72
N ILE A 805 45.91 16.11 6.93
CA ILE A 805 46.83 16.49 8.02
C ILE A 805 46.30 15.86 9.32
N ALA A 806 47.21 15.40 10.18
CA ALA A 806 46.90 14.84 11.49
C ALA A 806 47.53 15.68 12.61
N THR A 807 46.83 15.79 13.74
CA THR A 807 47.40 16.19 15.04
C THR A 807 46.74 15.38 16.14
N SER A 808 47.57 14.90 17.08
CA SER A 808 47.18 14.07 18.21
C SER A 808 47.18 14.86 19.52
N LEU A 809 46.43 14.37 20.50
CA LEU A 809 46.60 14.37 21.98
C LEU A 809 45.24 13.84 22.54
N GLN A 810 45.13 12.85 23.42
CA GLN A 810 45.57 12.80 24.84
C GLN A 810 44.92 13.92 25.68
N THR A 811 44.27 13.68 26.83
CA THR A 811 44.09 12.44 27.63
C THR A 811 42.91 12.59 28.62
N THR A 812 42.62 11.51 29.38
CA THR A 812 41.97 11.51 30.73
C THR A 812 40.55 12.08 30.93
N GLY A 813 39.64 11.24 31.45
CA GLY A 813 38.53 11.66 32.33
C GLY A 813 38.99 11.67 33.81
N PRO A 814 38.18 11.27 34.81
CA PRO A 814 36.79 10.77 34.74
C PRO A 814 35.81 11.26 35.84
N GLY A 815 34.50 11.06 35.61
CA GLY A 815 33.51 10.76 36.66
C GLY A 815 33.08 11.86 37.64
N GLY A 816 32.13 11.51 38.52
CA GLY A 816 31.67 12.33 39.65
C GLY A 816 30.15 12.51 39.73
N LEU A 817 29.47 11.67 40.54
CA LEU A 817 28.12 11.98 41.03
C LEU A 817 28.20 13.13 42.05
N PHE A 818 27.13 13.93 42.18
CA PHE A 818 26.36 14.02 43.43
C PHE A 818 25.02 14.74 43.19
N ALA A 819 24.16 14.82 44.22
CA ALA A 819 22.75 15.14 44.06
C ALA A 819 22.22 16.21 45.05
N THR A 820 21.00 16.66 44.77
CA THR A 820 20.00 17.28 45.67
C THR A 820 20.14 18.73 46.18
N LYS A 821 18.92 19.31 46.32
CA LYS A 821 18.47 20.45 47.16
C LYS A 821 18.62 21.89 46.66
N VAL A 822 17.48 22.38 46.14
CA VAL A 822 16.60 23.37 46.80
C VAL A 822 17.31 24.59 47.44
N ASN A 823 17.12 25.75 46.82
CA ASN A 823 16.30 26.80 47.44
C ASN A 823 15.73 27.75 46.38
N ALA A 824 14.63 28.42 46.72
CA ALA A 824 14.17 29.61 46.00
C ALA A 824 14.74 30.86 46.67
N ASP A 825 14.92 31.95 45.94
CA ASP A 825 14.59 33.27 46.52
C ASP A 825 14.27 34.33 45.45
N THR A 826 13.50 35.33 45.87
CA THR A 826 12.95 36.40 45.02
C THR A 826 13.82 37.64 45.08
N LYS A 827 14.03 38.35 43.95
CA LYS A 827 14.44 39.76 43.97
C LYS A 827 13.78 40.58 42.85
N THR A 828 12.87 41.46 43.27
CA THR A 828 12.42 42.62 42.51
C THR A 828 13.41 43.77 42.65
N GLN A 829 13.57 44.58 41.61
CA GLN A 829 14.01 45.97 41.76
C GLN A 829 13.47 46.84 40.60
N THR A 830 12.91 47.99 40.95
CA THR A 830 12.22 48.93 40.04
C THR A 830 12.88 50.30 40.06
N VAL A 831 13.00 50.91 38.87
CA VAL A 831 13.26 52.33 38.57
C VAL A 831 12.53 52.55 37.23
N ASN A 832 11.45 53.35 37.11
CA ASN A 832 11.41 54.82 36.92
C ASN A 832 12.19 55.27 35.66
N GLU A 833 11.83 56.26 34.82
CA GLU A 833 10.69 57.18 34.58
C GLU A 833 10.92 57.78 33.15
N GLU A 834 10.18 58.65 32.44
CA GLU A 834 8.97 59.53 32.53
C GLU A 834 8.58 59.82 31.03
N VAL A 835 7.50 60.45 30.53
CA VAL A 835 6.17 60.95 30.99
C VAL A 835 5.29 61.24 29.72
N GLY A 836 4.00 61.53 29.88
CA GLY A 836 3.13 62.19 28.86
C GLY A 836 2.07 61.27 28.22
N SER A 837 0.77 61.33 28.50
CA SER A 837 -0.21 62.45 28.56
C SER A 837 -0.68 62.96 27.19
N ASP A 838 -1.94 63.31 26.93
CA ASP A 838 -3.19 63.09 27.70
C ASP A 838 -4.42 63.23 26.78
N HIS A 839 -5.58 62.71 27.22
CA HIS A 839 -6.93 63.34 27.12
C HIS A 839 -8.11 62.36 27.14
N THR A 840 -8.93 62.52 28.18
CA THR A 840 -10.29 62.02 28.42
C THR A 840 -11.32 63.17 28.26
N PRO A 841 -12.62 63.01 28.58
CA PRO A 841 -13.55 61.91 28.28
C PRO A 841 -14.91 62.41 27.71
N LEU A 842 -15.78 61.47 27.30
CA LEU A 842 -17.13 61.30 27.88
C LEU A 842 -17.69 59.91 27.58
#